data_AF-A0A3D4YIL2-F1
#
_entry.id   AF-A0A3D4YIL2-F1
#
_cell.length_a   1.000
_cell.length_b   1.000
_cell.length_c   1.000
_cell.angle_alpha   90.00
_cell.angle_beta   90.00
_cell.angle_gamma   90.00
#
_symmetry.space_group_name_H-M   'P 1'
#
loop_
_entity.id
_entity.type
_entity.pdbx_description
1 polymer ?
#
loop_
_entity_poly.entity_id
_entity_poly.type
_entity_poly.pdbx_seq_one_letter_code
_entity_poly.pdbx_strand_id
1 'polypeptide(L)'
;MNSQKELYILWHCLRTFFEDLEQWRQASSYLGITSTLLQESYDDLLKGTRADVHVPLWASCAKTGTRELCNSVTLRVIRQYKDCGYESAPMDGNPPDYIGQQFRFLEYLSVCSLREEGRFQQAAAVFLREFTVDTVRWVREALLRHSDHPELQALCAIMGDVVQGRTVVLHGQTEPLPPFDSVDWKAGMPIPMESERQIAIASFNDCGAKCLMSARVQEGCVLEITPDTSVLPFTGCSRGRAYRQTFLTADRLRYPMERTGKRGEGRFRRITWDEAAKKVAQEIRKTGQAYGPSSRFVTPASGVSALLRGDRFMKRLLGLDGGYLNYYNYYSAACANYVMPYVYGTLECGHTEEDLLHAGMIILWGHNPSANYFGPFFNRTLTQAKEQGIPIVVIDPRKSESVLTYADEWIPIKPSTDSALADALCWHIWKSGLQDQKFMDEFCLGFDEAHMPEGVPAGESYHTYLSGAKDGVEKTAEWAQEITGIPADVIRRLAEQYARTKPACLMPGLGPQRTGNGEQFYRSTAALACITGNVGKRGGSSGGTPWIPTHLLPDFAAIDNPYKGSIPSFLWTKAVENAGSMTAREDGVTGVTKLDSSIKLIFNLANGLLLTQHSNVNQTVQLLADKKNVEMLVVSDVFLTSGARFADLLLPAPSFFEVDNIVPPWVTDNYLLYNHRCMEPLFGCRFEYQWIRETAAYLGLEEDFIDGKATQEEWMKALYDDARKSEPELPTLEEFKSAGCFVFEAGDPHIAFQEIIENKGRFDTPSGKIEIFSKTLYDMDRPDEIPGLPRYTACAEGPDDPIKEKYPLQLIGYHTKRRCHSIHENNTLMEELEPPAVWIHLQDAADRGIKNGELLEIFNDRGCVRIPALVTDRIMKGVVALSEGGWFKPATDGADERGCLNVLTSSRPTPLANGNPQHTNLVQVRKAK
;
A
#
# COMPACT_ATOMS: atom_id res chain seq x y z
N MET A 1 26.12 -19.40 45.13
CA MET A 1 25.33 -18.27 44.62
C MET A 1 26.10 -17.00 44.90
N ASN A 2 26.13 -16.08 43.94
CA ASN A 2 26.78 -14.78 44.11
C ASN A 2 26.10 -13.92 45.20
N SER A 3 26.84 -13.05 45.87
CA SER A 3 26.29 -12.06 46.81
C SER A 3 25.52 -10.96 46.08
N GLN A 4 24.68 -10.18 46.78
CA GLN A 4 23.97 -9.04 46.17
C GLN A 4 24.94 -8.00 45.56
N LYS A 5 26.11 -7.81 46.18
CA LYS A 5 27.15 -6.92 45.66
C LYS A 5 27.75 -7.45 44.36
N GLU A 6 27.90 -8.77 44.24
CA GLU A 6 28.39 -9.42 43.02
C GLU A 6 27.31 -9.40 41.92
N LEU A 7 26.04 -9.67 42.26
CA LEU A 7 24.91 -9.59 41.32
C LEU A 7 24.76 -8.19 40.73
N TYR A 8 24.89 -7.16 41.56
CA TYR A 8 24.95 -5.76 41.12
C TYR A 8 25.99 -5.57 40.00
N ILE A 9 27.23 -6.01 40.20
CA ILE A 9 28.31 -5.88 39.22
C ILE A 9 28.00 -6.71 37.96
N LEU A 10 27.49 -7.93 38.12
CA LEU A 10 27.13 -8.79 37.00
C LEU A 10 26.06 -8.16 36.10
N TRP A 11 24.97 -7.63 36.68
CA TRP A 11 23.93 -6.96 35.91
C TRP A 11 24.44 -5.71 35.20
N HIS A 12 25.30 -4.94 35.88
CA HIS A 12 25.97 -3.80 35.28
C HIS A 12 26.76 -4.21 34.03
N CYS A 13 27.65 -5.21 34.15
CA CYS A 13 28.44 -5.67 33.02
C CYS A 13 27.53 -6.18 31.88
N LEU A 14 26.51 -6.98 32.20
CA LEU A 14 25.59 -7.50 31.19
C LEU A 14 24.79 -6.40 30.47
N ARG A 15 24.31 -5.36 31.16
CA ARG A 15 23.56 -4.28 30.50
C ARG A 15 24.41 -3.48 29.52
N THR A 16 25.69 -3.24 29.83
CA THR A 16 26.55 -2.42 28.97
C THR A 16 26.70 -3.00 27.57
N PHE A 17 26.72 -4.33 27.42
CA PHE A 17 26.71 -4.97 26.10
C PHE A 17 25.47 -4.65 25.26
N PHE A 18 24.33 -4.39 25.86
CA PHE A 18 23.10 -4.08 25.12
C PHE A 18 22.87 -2.56 24.99
N GLU A 19 23.68 -1.75 25.68
CA GLU A 19 23.59 -0.29 25.66
C GLU A 19 24.65 0.32 24.73
N ASP A 20 25.91 -0.04 24.93
CA ASP A 20 27.05 0.65 24.36
C ASP A 20 28.28 -0.28 24.30
N LEU A 21 28.75 -0.58 23.09
CA LEU A 21 29.90 -1.46 22.88
C LEU A 21 31.19 -0.91 23.50
N GLU A 22 31.38 0.41 23.58
CA GLU A 22 32.57 0.99 24.21
C GLU A 22 32.54 0.82 25.73
N GLN A 23 31.38 1.00 26.36
CA GLN A 23 31.23 0.71 27.79
C GLN A 23 31.42 -0.78 28.06
N TRP A 24 30.89 -1.65 27.19
CA TRP A 24 31.11 -3.09 27.27
C TRP A 24 32.59 -3.48 27.20
N ARG A 25 33.40 -2.84 26.35
CA ARG A 25 34.84 -3.12 26.29
C ARG A 25 35.53 -2.91 27.63
N GLN A 26 35.10 -1.91 28.41
CA GLN A 26 35.61 -1.66 29.75
C GLN A 26 35.07 -2.70 30.75
N ALA A 27 33.77 -2.95 30.72
CA ALA A 27 33.09 -3.83 31.69
C ALA A 27 33.37 -5.33 31.49
N SER A 28 33.62 -5.77 30.25
CA SER A 28 33.81 -7.19 29.88
C SER A 28 34.97 -7.86 30.61
N SER A 29 36.00 -7.10 30.98
CA SER A 29 37.17 -7.60 31.72
C SER A 29 36.81 -8.17 33.09
N TYR A 30 35.80 -7.63 33.77
CA TYR A 30 35.29 -8.15 35.06
C TYR A 30 34.62 -9.50 34.92
N LEU A 31 34.20 -9.87 33.71
CA LEU A 31 33.63 -11.16 33.37
C LEU A 31 34.68 -12.14 32.83
N GLY A 32 35.96 -11.75 32.84
CA GLY A 32 37.04 -12.55 32.25
C GLY A 32 36.99 -12.59 30.72
N ILE A 33 36.26 -11.66 30.10
CA ILE A 33 36.09 -11.56 28.66
C ILE A 33 37.04 -10.48 28.13
N THR A 34 37.80 -10.81 27.08
CA THR A 34 38.53 -9.81 26.29
C THR A 34 37.65 -9.42 25.11
N SER A 35 37.17 -8.17 25.10
CA SER A 35 36.31 -7.70 24.01
C SER A 35 37.11 -7.40 22.74
N THR A 36 36.78 -8.11 21.66
CA THR A 36 37.36 -7.96 20.32
C THR A 36 36.29 -7.79 19.23
N LEU A 37 35.00 -7.76 19.61
CA LEU A 37 33.89 -7.62 18.69
C LEU A 37 33.96 -6.28 17.94
N LEU A 38 33.85 -6.36 16.61
CA LEU A 38 33.82 -5.20 15.73
C LEU A 38 32.47 -4.47 15.85
N GLN A 39 32.50 -3.14 15.70
CA GLN A 39 31.29 -2.31 15.75
C GLN A 39 30.26 -2.74 14.70
N GLU A 40 30.70 -3.10 13.50
CA GLU A 40 29.83 -3.58 12.42
C GLU A 40 29.10 -4.87 12.82
N SER A 41 29.81 -5.85 13.37
CA SER A 41 29.21 -7.11 13.83
C SER A 41 28.22 -6.89 14.98
N TYR A 42 28.52 -5.95 15.87
CA TYR A 42 27.62 -5.55 16.95
C TYR A 42 26.35 -4.89 16.43
N ASP A 43 26.48 -3.94 15.49
CA ASP A 43 25.36 -3.22 14.89
C ASP A 43 24.44 -4.17 14.11
N ASP A 44 25.01 -5.12 13.37
CA ASP A 44 24.25 -6.16 12.64
C ASP A 44 23.36 -6.97 13.59
N LEU A 45 23.88 -7.35 14.76
CA LEU A 45 23.16 -8.16 15.74
C LEU A 45 22.10 -7.35 16.48
N LEU A 46 22.42 -6.14 16.94
CA LEU A 46 21.58 -5.43 17.92
C LEU A 46 20.80 -4.26 17.33
N LYS A 47 21.29 -3.63 16.26
CA LYS A 47 20.66 -2.45 15.63
C LYS A 47 19.88 -2.79 14.36
N GLY A 48 20.02 -4.01 13.84
CA GLY A 48 19.26 -4.49 12.67
C GLY A 48 19.80 -3.97 11.34
N THR A 49 21.11 -3.73 11.24
CA THR A 49 21.75 -3.25 10.01
C THR A 49 21.96 -4.33 8.95
N ARG A 50 21.71 -5.59 9.29
CA ARG A 50 21.67 -6.74 8.38
C ARG A 50 20.28 -7.36 8.32
N ALA A 51 19.72 -7.39 7.12
CA ALA A 51 18.35 -7.84 6.89
C ALA A 51 18.07 -9.33 7.22
N ASP A 52 19.11 -10.16 7.30
CA ASP A 52 19.05 -11.60 7.57
C ASP A 52 19.38 -11.95 9.03
N VAL A 53 19.67 -10.95 9.86
CA VAL A 53 19.96 -11.11 11.28
C VAL A 53 18.81 -10.52 12.08
N HIS A 54 18.21 -11.32 12.95
CA HIS A 54 17.15 -10.87 13.83
C HIS A 54 17.36 -11.41 15.24
N VAL A 55 17.64 -10.50 16.18
CA VAL A 55 17.75 -10.83 17.60
C VAL A 55 16.51 -10.31 18.32
N PRO A 56 15.70 -11.19 18.95
CA PRO A 56 14.49 -10.81 19.67
C PRO A 56 14.87 -10.29 21.06
N LEU A 57 15.11 -8.99 21.15
CA LEU A 57 15.68 -8.34 22.35
C LEU A 57 14.64 -8.02 23.44
N TRP A 58 13.37 -8.40 23.28
CA TRP A 58 12.27 -7.94 24.12
C TRP A 58 11.55 -9.09 24.84
N ALA A 59 11.14 -8.85 26.09
CA ALA A 59 10.39 -9.85 26.85
C ALA A 59 9.06 -10.21 26.19
N SER A 60 8.38 -9.24 25.57
CA SER A 60 7.15 -9.47 24.82
C SER A 60 7.32 -10.57 23.78
N CYS A 61 8.33 -10.46 22.91
CA CYS A 61 8.59 -11.47 21.89
C CYS A 61 8.96 -12.83 22.50
N ALA A 62 9.84 -12.84 23.51
CA ALA A 62 10.31 -14.08 24.14
C ALA A 62 9.20 -14.83 24.89
N LYS A 63 8.21 -14.12 25.44
CA LYS A 63 7.11 -14.69 26.22
C LYS A 63 5.94 -15.16 25.37
N THR A 64 5.61 -14.43 24.30
CA THR A 64 4.48 -14.80 23.43
C THR A 64 4.90 -15.75 22.31
N GLY A 65 6.17 -15.78 21.95
CA GLY A 65 6.65 -16.44 20.74
C GLY A 65 6.30 -15.70 19.45
N THR A 66 5.72 -14.50 19.54
CA THR A 66 5.36 -13.64 18.41
C THR A 66 6.36 -12.48 18.27
N ARG A 67 6.28 -11.72 17.18
CA ARG A 67 7.12 -10.52 16.98
C ARG A 67 6.50 -9.24 17.55
N GLU A 68 5.39 -9.34 18.27
CA GLU A 68 4.63 -8.19 18.77
C GLU A 68 5.35 -7.48 19.91
N LEU A 69 5.32 -6.14 19.88
CA LEU A 69 5.85 -5.23 20.90
C LEU A 69 4.70 -4.45 21.56
N CYS A 70 5.02 -3.75 22.66
CA CYS A 70 4.11 -2.82 23.34
C CYS A 70 2.74 -3.47 23.67
N ASN A 71 2.77 -4.74 24.06
CA ASN A 71 1.60 -5.56 24.34
C ASN A 71 1.41 -5.73 25.86
N SER A 72 0.53 -6.65 26.27
CA SER A 72 0.27 -6.92 27.69
C SER A 72 1.49 -7.45 28.45
N VAL A 73 2.49 -8.04 27.79
CA VAL A 73 3.76 -8.42 28.42
C VAL A 73 4.59 -7.18 28.74
N THR A 74 4.73 -6.26 27.80
CA THR A 74 5.42 -4.98 28.00
C THR A 74 4.78 -4.19 29.15
N LEU A 75 3.44 -4.12 29.18
CA LEU A 75 2.71 -3.48 30.28
C LEU A 75 3.00 -4.11 31.66
N ARG A 76 3.09 -5.45 31.73
CA ARG A 76 3.44 -6.15 32.98
C ARG A 76 4.87 -5.85 33.42
N VAL A 77 5.81 -5.71 32.48
CA VAL A 77 7.18 -5.29 32.78
C VAL A 77 7.19 -3.88 33.35
N ILE A 78 6.50 -2.92 32.71
CA ILE A 78 6.38 -1.54 33.20
C ILE A 78 5.78 -1.51 34.61
N ARG A 79 4.75 -2.33 34.87
CA ARG A 79 4.16 -2.43 36.21
C ARG A 79 5.17 -2.89 37.26
N GLN A 80 5.99 -3.90 36.96
CA GLN A 80 7.05 -4.34 37.88
C GLN A 80 8.08 -3.25 38.16
N TYR A 81 8.46 -2.48 37.13
CA TYR A 81 9.34 -1.31 37.30
C TYR A 81 8.71 -0.31 38.27
N LYS A 82 7.47 0.11 37.99
CA LYS A 82 6.75 1.12 38.77
C LYS A 82 6.45 0.67 40.19
N ASP A 83 6.07 -0.59 40.43
CA ASP A 83 5.82 -1.16 41.77
C ASP A 83 7.08 -1.11 42.67
N CYS A 84 8.26 -1.11 42.05
CA CYS A 84 9.55 -1.01 42.74
C CYS A 84 10.09 0.43 42.79
N GLY A 85 9.32 1.42 42.35
CA GLY A 85 9.73 2.82 42.30
C GLY A 85 10.81 3.13 41.26
N TYR A 86 10.90 2.30 40.23
CA TYR A 86 11.88 2.42 39.16
C TYR A 86 11.26 3.02 37.90
N GLU A 87 11.86 4.09 37.41
CA GLU A 87 11.52 4.71 36.14
C GLU A 87 12.48 4.21 35.05
N SER A 88 11.93 3.74 33.93
CA SER A 88 12.74 3.19 32.85
C SER A 88 13.60 4.26 32.19
N ALA A 89 14.85 3.93 31.88
CA ALA A 89 15.71 4.85 31.13
C ALA A 89 15.28 4.91 29.65
N PRO A 90 15.40 6.07 29.00
CA PRO A 90 15.20 6.17 27.55
C PRO A 90 16.31 5.41 26.81
N MET A 91 16.01 4.20 26.35
CA MET A 91 16.98 3.31 25.69
C MET A 91 16.92 3.43 24.17
N ASP A 92 17.34 4.56 23.60
CA ASP A 92 17.28 4.81 22.14
C ASP A 92 15.87 4.56 21.54
N GLY A 93 14.82 4.89 22.30
CA GLY A 93 13.42 4.66 21.91
C GLY A 93 12.99 3.19 21.90
N ASN A 94 13.80 2.26 22.40
CA ASN A 94 13.39 0.86 22.57
C ASN A 94 12.29 0.73 23.63
N PRO A 95 11.32 -0.19 23.45
CA PRO A 95 10.32 -0.51 24.46
C PRO A 95 10.92 -0.85 25.83
N PRO A 96 10.21 -0.57 26.94
CA PRO A 96 10.73 -0.82 28.30
C PRO A 96 11.06 -2.28 28.62
N ASP A 97 10.55 -3.23 27.84
CA ASP A 97 10.83 -4.66 27.99
C ASP A 97 12.09 -5.13 27.22
N TYR A 98 12.86 -4.21 26.65
CA TYR A 98 14.17 -4.43 26.07
C TYR A 98 15.16 -5.05 27.07
N ILE A 99 15.99 -6.00 26.63
CA ILE A 99 16.89 -6.76 27.51
C ILE A 99 17.90 -5.89 28.28
N GLY A 100 18.44 -4.83 27.66
CA GLY A 100 19.32 -3.89 28.38
C GLY A 100 18.58 -3.20 29.53
N GLN A 101 17.32 -2.82 29.30
CA GLN A 101 16.46 -2.21 30.30
C GLN A 101 16.07 -3.18 31.42
N GLN A 102 15.87 -4.46 31.10
CA GLN A 102 15.65 -5.52 32.10
C GLN A 102 16.88 -5.72 33.00
N PHE A 103 18.08 -5.77 32.43
CA PHE A 103 19.32 -5.89 33.22
C PHE A 103 19.57 -4.64 34.08
N ARG A 104 19.29 -3.45 33.55
CA ARG A 104 19.35 -2.20 34.32
C ARG A 104 18.38 -2.21 35.52
N PHE A 105 17.18 -2.75 35.35
CA PHE A 105 16.24 -2.91 36.47
C PHE A 105 16.74 -3.92 37.51
N LEU A 106 17.34 -5.04 37.08
CA LEU A 106 17.92 -6.03 37.99
C LEU A 106 19.13 -5.49 38.76
N GLU A 107 19.94 -4.65 38.12
CA GLU A 107 20.98 -3.86 38.78
C GLU A 107 20.37 -2.97 39.87
N TYR A 108 19.29 -2.25 39.56
CA TYR A 108 18.56 -1.41 40.53
C TYR A 108 18.07 -2.20 41.74
N LEU A 109 17.39 -3.32 41.51
CA LEU A 109 16.90 -4.16 42.59
C LEU A 109 18.05 -4.71 43.46
N SER A 110 19.19 -5.03 42.85
CA SER A 110 20.38 -5.53 43.56
C SER A 110 20.98 -4.43 44.46
N VAL A 111 21.08 -3.19 43.97
CA VAL A 111 21.55 -2.03 44.75
C VAL A 111 20.59 -1.73 45.91
N CYS A 112 19.28 -1.68 45.65
CA CYS A 112 18.30 -1.41 46.71
C CYS A 112 18.29 -2.52 47.77
N SER A 113 18.50 -3.78 47.37
CA SER A 113 18.60 -4.92 48.28
C SER A 113 19.78 -4.84 49.25
N LEU A 114 20.83 -4.07 48.93
CA LEU A 114 21.96 -3.83 49.86
C LEU A 114 21.60 -2.85 50.98
N ARG A 115 20.50 -2.09 50.83
CA ARG A 115 20.08 -1.02 51.76
C ARG A 115 18.79 -1.38 52.51
N GLU A 116 17.88 -2.13 51.88
CA GLU A 116 16.59 -2.56 52.43
C GLU A 116 16.37 -4.05 52.10
N GLU A 117 16.64 -4.94 53.07
CA GLU A 117 16.62 -6.40 52.85
C GLU A 117 15.19 -6.94 52.66
N GLY A 118 15.05 -7.98 51.82
CA GLY A 118 13.81 -8.76 51.66
C GLY A 118 12.92 -8.37 50.47
N ARG A 119 12.40 -7.13 50.43
CA ARG A 119 11.44 -6.70 49.39
C ARG A 119 12.02 -6.76 47.98
N PHE A 120 13.18 -6.11 47.78
CA PHE A 120 13.81 -5.99 46.46
C PHE A 120 14.44 -7.30 45.98
N GLN A 121 14.89 -8.16 46.90
CA GLN A 121 15.37 -9.50 46.58
C GLN A 121 14.23 -10.38 46.04
N GLN A 122 13.06 -10.32 46.67
CA GLN A 122 11.88 -11.03 46.18
C GLN A 122 11.43 -10.51 44.81
N ALA A 123 11.39 -9.18 44.63
CA ALA A 123 11.07 -8.55 43.36
C ALA A 123 12.04 -9.00 42.24
N ALA A 124 13.34 -9.07 42.52
CA ALA A 124 14.34 -9.53 41.56
C ALA A 124 14.12 -10.99 41.16
N ALA A 125 13.87 -11.87 42.14
CA ALA A 125 13.59 -13.28 41.88
C ALA A 125 12.31 -13.49 41.05
N VAL A 126 11.26 -12.70 41.31
CA VAL A 126 10.03 -12.71 40.51
C VAL A 126 10.31 -12.21 39.09
N PHE A 127 10.94 -11.04 38.94
CA PHE A 127 11.20 -10.45 37.62
C PHE A 127 12.06 -11.36 36.73
N LEU A 128 13.11 -11.97 37.30
CA LEU A 128 13.94 -12.95 36.60
C LEU A 128 13.13 -14.10 36.04
N ARG A 129 12.34 -14.76 36.89
CA ARG A 129 11.51 -15.91 36.50
C ARG A 129 10.43 -15.52 35.49
N GLU A 130 9.76 -14.39 35.74
CA GLU A 130 8.61 -13.96 34.95
C GLU A 130 8.98 -13.34 33.60
N PHE A 131 10.20 -12.85 33.38
CA PHE A 131 10.58 -12.15 32.12
C PHE A 131 11.99 -12.46 31.63
N THR A 132 12.99 -12.24 32.48
CA THR A 132 14.39 -12.18 32.02
C THR A 132 14.94 -13.53 31.60
N VAL A 133 14.58 -14.64 32.27
CA VAL A 133 15.05 -15.99 31.90
C VAL A 133 14.67 -16.35 30.45
N ASP A 134 13.43 -16.10 30.05
CA ASP A 134 12.98 -16.39 28.68
C ASP A 134 13.65 -15.46 27.68
N THR A 135 13.77 -14.17 28.01
CA THR A 135 14.45 -13.18 27.15
C THR A 135 15.90 -13.58 26.92
N VAL A 136 16.64 -13.92 27.98
CA VAL A 136 18.04 -14.37 27.90
C VAL A 136 18.15 -15.66 27.08
N ARG A 137 17.25 -16.65 27.28
CA ARG A 137 17.26 -17.86 26.45
C ARG A 137 17.15 -17.53 24.97
N TRP A 138 16.17 -16.72 24.59
CA TRP A 138 15.91 -16.35 23.20
C TRP A 138 17.06 -15.54 22.57
N VAL A 139 17.58 -14.54 23.30
CA VAL A 139 18.71 -13.74 22.84
C VAL A 139 19.95 -14.61 22.65
N ARG A 140 20.26 -15.51 23.59
CA ARG A 140 21.39 -16.44 23.45
C ARG A 140 21.27 -17.32 22.22
N GLU A 141 20.11 -17.94 22.03
CA GLU A 141 19.86 -18.80 20.86
C GLU A 141 20.01 -18.02 19.54
N ALA A 142 19.52 -16.78 19.48
CA ALA A 142 19.66 -15.93 18.30
C ALA A 142 21.13 -15.51 18.07
N LEU A 143 21.83 -15.03 19.09
CA LEU A 143 23.25 -14.62 18.98
C LEU A 143 24.13 -15.78 18.51
N LEU A 144 23.97 -16.97 19.12
CA LEU A 144 24.74 -18.17 18.77
C LEU A 144 24.37 -18.74 17.40
N ARG A 145 23.16 -18.47 16.89
CA ARG A 145 22.75 -18.84 15.52
C ARG A 145 23.43 -17.96 14.47
N HIS A 146 23.66 -16.68 14.79
CA HIS A 146 24.13 -15.69 13.85
C HIS A 146 25.63 -15.37 13.97
N SER A 147 26.31 -15.85 15.01
CA SER A 147 27.74 -15.62 15.22
C SER A 147 28.40 -16.73 16.05
N ASP A 148 29.60 -17.12 15.64
CA ASP A 148 30.49 -18.04 16.36
C ASP A 148 31.60 -17.30 17.13
N HIS A 149 31.53 -15.97 17.21
CA HIS A 149 32.56 -15.15 17.84
C HIS A 149 32.78 -15.54 19.32
N PRO A 150 34.02 -15.84 19.76
CA PRO A 150 34.30 -16.37 21.11
C PRO A 150 33.76 -15.48 22.25
N GLU A 151 33.83 -14.16 22.09
CA GLU A 151 33.26 -13.19 23.04
C GLU A 151 31.76 -13.39 23.26
N LEU A 152 31.00 -13.63 22.18
CA LEU A 152 29.56 -13.82 22.26
C LEU A 152 29.21 -15.17 22.87
N GLN A 153 30.02 -16.21 22.62
CA GLN A 153 29.88 -17.51 23.28
C GLN A 153 30.09 -17.39 24.79
N ALA A 154 31.14 -16.68 25.20
CA ALA A 154 31.44 -16.42 26.60
C ALA A 154 30.34 -15.59 27.27
N LEU A 155 29.92 -14.48 26.65
CA LEU A 155 28.81 -13.65 27.11
C LEU A 155 27.51 -14.48 27.25
N CYS A 156 27.19 -15.31 26.25
CA CYS A 156 26.01 -16.17 26.30
C CYS A 156 26.10 -17.20 27.43
N ALA A 157 27.26 -17.80 27.68
CA ALA A 157 27.44 -18.72 28.81
C ALA A 157 27.18 -17.99 30.14
N ILE A 158 27.81 -16.83 30.33
CA ILE A 158 27.69 -16.02 31.55
C ILE A 158 26.25 -15.56 31.76
N MET A 159 25.58 -14.98 30.75
CA MET A 159 24.17 -14.60 30.85
C MET A 159 23.31 -15.78 31.32
N GLY A 160 23.55 -16.97 30.78
CA GLY A 160 22.84 -18.19 31.16
C GLY A 160 23.10 -18.60 32.61
N ASP A 161 24.35 -18.55 33.07
CA ASP A 161 24.73 -18.90 34.43
C ASP A 161 24.16 -17.90 35.45
N VAL A 162 24.22 -16.60 35.15
CA VAL A 162 23.67 -15.53 36.01
C VAL A 162 22.16 -15.72 36.20
N VAL A 163 21.37 -15.86 35.13
CA VAL A 163 19.89 -15.99 35.26
C VAL A 163 19.46 -17.32 35.88
N GLN A 164 20.33 -18.33 35.90
CA GLN A 164 20.09 -19.62 36.57
C GLN A 164 20.59 -19.63 38.03
N GLY A 165 21.16 -18.53 38.52
CA GLY A 165 21.67 -18.42 39.88
C GLY A 165 22.95 -19.24 40.14
N ARG A 166 23.66 -19.64 39.08
CA ARG A 166 24.96 -20.30 39.18
C ARG A 166 26.02 -19.26 39.55
N THR A 167 27.04 -19.68 40.29
CA THR A 167 28.12 -18.76 40.69
C THR A 167 28.97 -18.40 39.48
N VAL A 168 29.02 -17.11 39.15
CA VAL A 168 29.95 -16.52 38.17
C VAL A 168 31.09 -15.84 38.92
N VAL A 169 32.32 -16.11 38.50
CA VAL A 169 33.52 -15.51 39.10
C VAL A 169 33.76 -14.15 38.47
N LEU A 170 33.83 -13.11 39.30
CA LEU A 170 34.26 -11.78 38.87
C LEU A 170 35.79 -11.70 38.89
N HIS A 171 36.36 -11.22 37.80
CA HIS A 171 37.80 -11.00 37.64
C HIS A 171 38.15 -9.55 38.01
N GLY A 172 39.32 -9.35 38.63
CA GLY A 172 39.78 -8.02 39.05
C GLY A 172 40.94 -7.51 38.21
N GLN A 173 40.88 -6.25 37.80
CA GLN A 173 42.07 -5.40 37.75
C GLN A 173 41.91 -4.22 38.71
N THR A 174 43.04 -3.64 39.10
CA THR A 174 43.29 -2.67 40.19
C THR A 174 42.57 -1.32 40.08
N GLU A 175 41.69 -1.12 39.11
CA GLU A 175 40.92 0.12 38.94
C GLU A 175 39.46 -0.07 39.36
N PRO A 176 38.88 0.89 40.12
CA PRO A 176 37.46 0.86 40.43
C PRO A 176 36.65 1.01 39.14
N LEU A 177 35.54 0.29 39.07
CA LEU A 177 34.48 0.59 38.11
C LEU A 177 34.22 2.11 38.17
N PRO A 178 34.18 2.83 37.02
CA PRO A 178 33.83 4.25 37.02
C PRO A 178 32.56 4.45 37.85
N PRO A 179 32.40 5.54 38.63
CA PRO A 179 31.18 5.75 39.38
C PRO A 179 29.98 5.71 38.41
N PHE A 180 29.21 4.64 38.49
CA PHE A 180 28.02 4.49 37.68
C PHE A 180 26.89 5.30 38.28
N ASP A 181 26.00 5.75 37.42
CA ASP A 181 24.70 6.30 37.76
C ASP A 181 23.92 5.45 38.78
N SER A 182 24.19 4.14 38.84
CA SER A 182 23.53 3.19 39.73
C SER A 182 24.01 3.18 41.19
N VAL A 183 25.20 3.67 41.52
CA VAL A 183 25.74 3.62 42.90
C VAL A 183 24.90 4.46 43.87
N ASP A 184 24.26 5.52 43.35
CA ASP A 184 23.42 6.42 44.14
C ASP A 184 21.94 6.04 44.16
N TRP A 185 21.52 4.97 43.47
CA TRP A 185 20.12 4.58 43.41
C TRP A 185 19.54 4.26 44.79
N LYS A 186 18.43 4.92 45.11
CA LYS A 186 17.65 4.71 46.32
C LYS A 186 16.33 4.09 45.94
N ALA A 187 15.80 3.27 46.85
CA ALA A 187 14.45 2.74 46.74
C ALA A 187 13.45 3.90 46.53
N GLY A 188 12.86 3.95 45.35
CA GLY A 188 11.76 4.87 45.06
C GLY A 188 10.46 4.41 45.72
N MET A 189 9.55 5.35 45.98
CA MET A 189 8.15 4.98 46.24
C MET A 189 7.53 4.36 44.99
N PRO A 190 6.58 3.42 45.11
CA PRO A 190 5.85 2.90 43.96
C PRO A 190 5.28 4.04 43.10
N ILE A 191 5.54 3.98 41.80
CA ILE A 191 5.07 4.97 40.83
C ILE A 191 3.66 4.57 40.39
N PRO A 192 2.67 5.47 40.39
CA PRO A 192 1.35 5.16 39.86
C PRO A 192 1.40 4.76 38.38
N MET A 193 0.64 3.73 38.03
CA MET A 193 0.34 3.44 36.63
C MET A 193 -0.54 4.55 36.05
N GLU A 194 -0.31 4.90 34.80
CA GLU A 194 -1.24 5.71 34.02
C GLU A 194 -2.60 5.02 33.95
N SER A 195 -3.66 5.81 34.00
CA SER A 195 -5.00 5.33 33.71
C SER A 195 -5.06 4.80 32.28
N GLU A 196 -5.77 3.69 32.10
CA GLU A 196 -6.10 3.21 30.77
C GLU A 196 -7.00 4.23 30.05
N ARG A 197 -6.71 4.47 28.77
CA ARG A 197 -7.42 5.42 27.92
C ARG A 197 -7.96 4.71 26.68
N GLN A 198 -9.12 5.17 26.21
CA GLN A 198 -9.58 4.88 24.85
C GLN A 198 -9.23 6.08 23.97
N ILE A 199 -8.57 5.82 22.84
CA ILE A 199 -8.08 6.84 21.93
C ILE A 199 -8.60 6.53 20.53
N ALA A 200 -9.25 7.51 19.91
CA ALA A 200 -9.71 7.42 18.53
C ALA A 200 -8.52 7.42 17.55
N ILE A 201 -8.47 6.43 16.66
CA ILE A 201 -7.44 6.28 15.64
C ILE A 201 -8.07 6.05 14.26
N ALA A 202 -7.38 6.50 13.23
CA ALA A 202 -7.74 6.29 11.85
C ALA A 202 -6.47 5.99 11.05
N SER A 203 -6.44 4.84 10.37
CA SER A 203 -5.24 4.42 9.64
C SER A 203 -4.99 5.28 8.39
N PHE A 204 -3.72 5.54 8.12
CA PHE A 204 -3.28 6.24 6.91
C PHE A 204 -3.08 5.29 5.73
N ASN A 205 -3.30 4.00 5.88
CA ASN A 205 -3.15 3.07 4.76
C ASN A 205 -4.11 3.45 3.62
N ASP A 206 -3.71 3.22 2.37
CA ASP A 206 -4.59 3.33 1.20
C ASP A 206 -5.57 2.15 1.14
N CYS A 207 -6.37 2.01 2.20
CA CYS A 207 -7.49 1.08 2.26
C CYS A 207 -8.78 1.83 1.96
N GLY A 208 -9.65 1.24 1.15
CA GLY A 208 -10.85 1.95 0.69
C GLY A 208 -11.93 2.17 1.75
N ALA A 209 -11.86 1.49 2.90
CA ALA A 209 -12.87 1.58 3.95
C ALA A 209 -12.72 2.76 4.92
N LYS A 210 -11.49 3.26 5.13
CA LYS A 210 -11.12 4.37 6.05
C LYS A 210 -11.96 4.46 7.34
N CYS A 211 -11.83 3.45 8.21
CA CYS A 211 -12.65 3.36 9.41
C CYS A 211 -12.11 4.17 10.60
N LEU A 212 -13.02 4.77 11.39
CA LEU A 212 -12.75 5.15 12.77
C LEU A 212 -12.60 3.90 13.64
N MET A 213 -11.53 3.85 14.42
CA MET A 213 -11.25 2.77 15.37
C MET A 213 -10.95 3.38 16.74
N SER A 214 -11.09 2.59 17.80
CA SER A 214 -10.71 2.92 19.17
C SER A 214 -9.56 2.02 19.61
N ALA A 215 -8.47 2.61 20.06
CA ALA A 215 -7.35 1.93 20.71
C ALA A 215 -7.46 2.05 22.22
N ARG A 216 -7.38 0.91 22.91
CA ARG A 216 -7.23 0.87 24.37
C ARG A 216 -5.75 0.91 24.72
N VAL A 217 -5.30 1.96 25.40
CA VAL A 217 -3.87 2.25 25.64
C VAL A 217 -3.60 2.44 27.13
N GLN A 218 -2.50 1.87 27.62
CA GLN A 218 -1.98 2.12 28.96
C GLN A 218 -0.45 2.09 28.93
N GLU A 219 0.22 3.10 29.50
CA GLU A 219 1.70 3.20 29.49
C GLU A 219 2.32 3.09 28.08
N GLY A 220 1.70 3.72 27.08
CA GLY A 220 2.11 3.61 25.67
C GLY A 220 1.95 2.22 25.05
N CYS A 221 1.42 1.23 25.78
CA CYS A 221 1.09 -0.09 25.25
C CYS A 221 -0.32 -0.07 24.65
N VAL A 222 -0.44 -0.34 23.34
CA VAL A 222 -1.74 -0.50 22.68
C VAL A 222 -2.23 -1.90 22.99
N LEU A 223 -3.28 -2.03 23.81
CA LEU A 223 -3.75 -3.31 24.37
C LEU A 223 -4.91 -3.93 23.58
N GLU A 224 -5.59 -3.15 22.76
CA GLU A 224 -6.71 -3.60 21.93
C GLU A 224 -7.05 -2.56 20.86
N ILE A 225 -7.63 -3.02 19.74
CA ILE A 225 -8.19 -2.17 18.70
C ILE A 225 -9.56 -2.71 18.30
N THR A 226 -10.58 -1.87 18.39
CA THR A 226 -11.95 -2.15 17.99
C THR A 226 -12.47 -1.05 17.08
N PRO A 227 -13.43 -1.31 16.16
CA PRO A 227 -14.08 -0.23 15.45
C PRO A 227 -14.86 0.63 16.43
N ASP A 228 -14.90 1.94 16.17
CA ASP A 228 -15.78 2.85 16.88
C ASP A 228 -17.05 3.03 16.06
N THR A 229 -18.21 2.70 16.64
CA THR A 229 -19.51 2.80 15.98
C THR A 229 -20.39 3.92 16.54
N SER A 230 -19.80 4.83 17.33
CA SER A 230 -20.56 5.88 18.03
C SER A 230 -21.11 6.95 17.09
N VAL A 231 -20.39 7.26 16.01
CA VAL A 231 -20.75 8.31 15.04
C VAL A 231 -21.33 7.70 13.76
N LEU A 232 -20.56 6.81 13.13
CA LEU A 232 -20.96 6.08 11.94
C LEU A 232 -20.69 4.59 12.17
N PRO A 233 -21.40 3.69 11.48
CA PRO A 233 -21.35 2.27 11.77
C PRO A 233 -20.14 1.57 11.12
N PHE A 234 -18.94 2.03 11.47
CA PHE A 234 -17.67 1.46 11.01
C PHE A 234 -17.52 0.01 11.46
N THR A 235 -17.02 -0.86 10.58
CA THR A 235 -16.97 -2.30 10.85
C THR A 235 -15.58 -2.80 11.27
N GLY A 236 -14.52 -2.12 10.83
CA GLY A 236 -13.13 -2.52 11.08
C GLY A 236 -12.85 -3.93 10.53
N CYS A 237 -12.43 -4.04 9.26
CA CYS A 237 -12.11 -5.33 8.65
C CYS A 237 -10.93 -6.05 9.35
N SER A 238 -10.66 -7.31 9.00
CA SER A 238 -9.58 -8.13 9.57
C SER A 238 -8.23 -7.40 9.63
N ARG A 239 -7.88 -6.68 8.56
CA ARG A 239 -6.66 -5.86 8.46
C ARG A 239 -6.62 -4.76 9.52
N GLY A 240 -7.74 -4.04 9.69
CA GLY A 240 -7.87 -2.97 10.68
C GLY A 240 -7.76 -3.45 12.12
N ARG A 241 -8.25 -4.65 12.40
CA ARG A 241 -8.11 -5.29 13.72
C ARG A 241 -6.70 -5.81 13.99
N ALA A 242 -5.94 -6.07 12.92
CA ALA A 242 -4.58 -6.62 12.98
C ALA A 242 -3.49 -5.54 12.91
N TYR A 243 -3.82 -4.25 13.07
CA TYR A 243 -2.84 -3.17 12.97
C TYR A 243 -1.70 -3.29 13.99
N ARG A 244 -1.97 -3.76 15.21
CA ARG A 244 -0.91 -3.99 16.20
C ARG A 244 0.12 -5.01 15.73
N GLN A 245 -0.35 -6.14 15.21
CA GLN A 245 0.49 -7.22 14.70
C GLN A 245 1.22 -6.84 13.41
N THR A 246 0.84 -5.71 12.81
CA THR A 246 1.47 -5.18 11.62
C THR A 246 2.54 -4.17 11.99
N PHE A 247 2.16 -3.15 12.77
CA PHE A 247 2.99 -1.96 13.01
C PHE A 247 3.78 -1.99 14.31
N LEU A 248 3.37 -2.75 15.33
CA LEU A 248 4.06 -2.81 16.61
C LEU A 248 4.85 -4.10 16.70
N THR A 249 5.89 -4.23 15.88
CA THR A 249 6.69 -5.45 15.79
C THR A 249 8.19 -5.20 15.88
N ALA A 250 8.92 -6.25 16.25
CA ALA A 250 10.38 -6.27 16.31
C ALA A 250 11.09 -6.09 14.95
N ASP A 251 10.35 -6.18 13.84
CA ASP A 251 10.88 -6.07 12.47
C ASP A 251 10.99 -4.63 11.97
N ARG A 252 10.56 -3.65 12.77
CA ARG A 252 10.60 -2.24 12.39
C ARG A 252 12.01 -1.74 12.17
N LEU A 253 12.12 -0.80 11.23
CA LEU A 253 13.32 0.02 11.11
C LEU A 253 13.47 0.87 12.37
N ARG A 254 14.69 0.94 12.86
CA ARG A 254 14.99 1.57 14.15
C ARG A 254 15.64 2.93 13.98
N TYR A 255 16.71 2.98 13.19
CA TYR A 255 17.57 4.15 13.08
C TYR A 255 17.82 4.53 11.61
N PRO A 256 18.19 5.79 11.34
CA PRO A 256 18.74 6.17 10.04
C PRO A 256 19.94 5.30 9.69
N MET A 257 19.98 4.87 8.45
CA MET A 257 20.96 3.90 7.97
C MET A 257 21.48 4.29 6.60
N GLU A 258 22.79 4.14 6.39
CA GLU A 258 23.39 4.21 5.07
C GLU A 258 23.89 2.85 4.61
N ARG A 259 23.82 2.60 3.31
CA ARG A 259 24.21 1.31 2.75
C ARG A 259 25.72 1.09 2.81
N THR A 260 26.12 -0.13 3.17
CA THR A 260 27.52 -0.62 3.13
C THR A 260 27.75 -1.70 2.06
N GLY A 261 26.72 -2.46 1.67
CA GLY A 261 26.79 -3.51 0.64
C GLY A 261 26.33 -3.08 -0.76
N LYS A 262 26.04 -4.05 -1.63
CA LYS A 262 25.37 -3.80 -2.93
C LYS A 262 23.87 -3.52 -2.72
N ARG A 263 23.25 -2.77 -3.65
CA ARG A 263 21.80 -2.59 -3.63
C ARG A 263 21.10 -3.95 -3.71
N GLY A 264 20.09 -4.17 -2.85
CA GLY A 264 19.37 -5.44 -2.75
C GLY A 264 19.87 -6.38 -1.65
N GLU A 265 21.12 -6.26 -1.18
CA GLU A 265 21.66 -7.12 -0.11
C GLU A 265 21.08 -6.80 1.27
N GLY A 266 20.52 -5.59 1.46
CA GLY A 266 19.97 -5.17 2.75
C GLY A 266 21.02 -5.03 3.84
N ARG A 267 22.24 -4.58 3.48
CA ARG A 267 23.35 -4.32 4.40
C ARG A 267 23.61 -2.84 4.57
N PHE A 268 23.57 -2.39 5.80
CA PHE A 268 23.64 -1.00 6.18
C PHE A 268 24.62 -0.78 7.33
N ARG A 269 24.84 0.48 7.70
CA ARG A 269 25.36 0.89 9.00
C ARG A 269 24.49 2.01 9.55
N ARG A 270 24.35 2.08 10.88
CA ARG A 270 23.63 3.18 11.54
C ARG A 270 24.37 4.50 11.29
N ILE A 271 23.61 5.55 11.05
CA ILE A 271 24.06 6.94 11.02
C ILE A 271 23.14 7.80 11.87
N THR A 272 23.53 9.06 12.09
CA THR A 272 22.69 10.06 12.75
C THR A 272 21.69 10.68 11.76
N TRP A 273 20.62 11.28 12.29
CA TRP A 273 19.67 12.06 11.50
C TRP A 273 20.33 13.26 10.80
N ASP A 274 21.25 13.93 11.49
CA ASP A 274 22.03 15.06 10.94
C ASP A 274 22.86 14.64 9.72
N GLU A 275 23.60 13.53 9.83
CA GLU A 275 24.36 12.97 8.71
C GLU A 275 23.46 12.60 7.53
N ALA A 276 22.27 12.04 7.81
CA ALA A 276 21.30 11.68 6.78
C ALA A 276 20.79 12.91 6.03
N ALA A 277 20.30 13.94 6.74
CA ALA A 277 19.80 15.19 6.16
C ALA A 277 20.87 15.89 5.32
N LYS A 278 22.11 15.94 5.83
CA LYS A 278 23.25 16.52 5.12
C LYS A 278 23.55 15.80 3.81
N LYS A 279 23.52 14.46 3.79
CA LYS A 279 23.76 13.66 2.58
C LYS A 279 22.66 13.87 1.55
N VAL A 280 21.39 13.94 1.98
CA VAL A 280 20.28 14.25 1.07
C VAL A 280 20.47 15.62 0.42
N ALA A 281 20.78 16.66 1.20
CA ALA A 281 21.01 18.01 0.68
C ALA A 281 22.19 18.07 -0.31
N GLN A 282 23.27 17.34 -0.03
CA GLN A 282 24.42 17.23 -0.93
C GLN A 282 24.04 16.61 -2.26
N GLU A 283 23.24 15.54 -2.26
CA GLU A 283 22.86 14.87 -3.50
C GLU A 283 21.83 15.69 -4.31
N ILE A 284 20.90 16.39 -3.65
CA ILE A 284 19.99 17.34 -4.32
C ILE A 284 20.81 18.37 -5.09
N ARG A 285 21.81 19.00 -4.47
CA ARG A 285 22.70 19.98 -5.13
C ARG A 285 23.46 19.35 -6.29
N LYS A 286 24.12 18.22 -6.05
CA LYS A 286 24.96 17.53 -7.04
C LYS A 286 24.16 17.16 -8.29
N THR A 287 23.01 16.51 -8.11
CA THR A 287 22.15 16.09 -9.23
C THR A 287 21.52 17.28 -9.96
N GLY A 288 21.10 18.31 -9.22
CA GLY A 288 20.60 19.55 -9.80
C GLY A 288 21.63 20.25 -10.70
N GLN A 289 22.89 20.35 -10.24
CA GLN A 289 23.98 20.98 -10.99
C GLN A 289 24.40 20.16 -12.21
N ALA A 290 24.44 18.82 -12.08
CA ALA A 290 24.92 17.95 -13.14
C ALA A 290 23.87 17.65 -14.23
N TYR A 291 22.60 17.57 -13.86
CA TYR A 291 21.54 17.04 -14.74
C TYR A 291 20.27 17.90 -14.79
N GLY A 292 20.12 18.88 -13.89
CA GLY A 292 18.92 19.72 -13.81
C GLY A 292 17.73 19.05 -13.10
N PRO A 293 16.59 19.74 -13.02
CA PRO A 293 15.44 19.33 -12.20
C PRO A 293 14.75 18.05 -12.68
N SER A 294 14.82 17.70 -13.97
CA SER A 294 14.24 16.47 -14.52
C SER A 294 14.89 15.19 -13.96
N SER A 295 16.07 15.30 -13.35
CA SER A 295 16.78 14.16 -12.74
C SER A 295 16.26 13.77 -11.36
N ARG A 296 15.38 14.57 -10.75
CA ARG A 296 14.88 14.39 -9.39
C ARG A 296 13.44 13.90 -9.44
N PHE A 297 13.15 12.78 -8.80
CA PHE A 297 11.85 12.14 -8.86
C PHE A 297 11.34 11.75 -7.47
N VAL A 298 10.15 12.20 -7.12
CA VAL A 298 9.41 11.74 -5.94
C VAL A 298 8.38 10.74 -6.43
N THR A 299 8.49 9.49 -5.99
CA THR A 299 7.59 8.43 -6.45
C THR A 299 6.14 8.72 -6.03
N PRO A 300 5.12 8.34 -6.83
CA PRO A 300 3.73 8.34 -6.40
C PRO A 300 3.54 7.55 -5.10
N ALA A 301 3.36 8.23 -3.97
CA ALA A 301 3.26 7.61 -2.65
C ALA A 301 1.79 7.32 -2.28
N SER A 302 1.50 6.10 -1.84
CA SER A 302 0.17 5.72 -1.32
C SER A 302 0.21 4.97 0.01
N GLY A 303 1.38 4.72 0.61
CA GLY A 303 1.46 4.12 1.95
C GLY A 303 0.95 5.03 3.06
N VAL A 304 0.91 6.35 2.82
CA VAL A 304 0.26 7.36 3.66
C VAL A 304 -0.77 8.13 2.84
N SER A 305 -2.04 7.87 3.15
CA SER A 305 -3.25 8.47 2.59
C SER A 305 -3.96 9.21 3.74
N ALA A 306 -3.38 10.38 4.05
CA ALA A 306 -3.76 11.35 5.07
C ALA A 306 -3.34 12.76 4.60
N LEU A 307 -3.69 13.82 5.35
CA LEU A 307 -3.41 15.21 5.01
C LEU A 307 -1.90 15.49 4.92
N LEU A 308 -1.16 15.25 6.01
CA LEU A 308 0.29 15.46 6.03
C LEU A 308 0.99 14.23 5.46
N ARG A 309 1.84 14.44 4.45
CA ARG A 309 2.55 13.37 3.73
C ARG A 309 3.98 13.79 3.37
N GLY A 310 4.93 12.88 3.55
CA GLY A 310 6.33 13.11 3.23
C GLY A 310 6.59 13.45 1.76
N ASP A 311 5.85 12.86 0.82
CA ASP A 311 6.00 13.15 -0.61
C ASP A 311 5.59 14.58 -0.98
N ARG A 312 4.57 15.14 -0.31
CA ARG A 312 4.15 16.54 -0.48
C ARG A 312 5.21 17.50 0.05
N PHE A 313 5.76 17.24 1.23
CA PHE A 313 6.88 18.02 1.78
C PHE A 313 8.14 17.91 0.92
N MET A 314 8.48 16.74 0.40
CA MET A 314 9.65 16.61 -0.46
C MET A 314 9.45 17.38 -1.78
N LYS A 315 8.28 17.27 -2.40
CA LYS A 315 7.93 18.08 -3.59
C LYS A 315 7.97 19.57 -3.30
N ARG A 316 7.60 20.00 -2.09
CA ARG A 316 7.76 21.39 -1.63
C ARG A 316 9.21 21.84 -1.67
N LEU A 317 10.08 21.09 -0.99
CA LEU A 317 11.49 21.41 -0.93
C LEU A 317 12.12 21.45 -2.34
N LEU A 318 11.83 20.46 -3.17
CA LEU A 318 12.36 20.41 -4.53
C LEU A 318 11.80 21.54 -5.42
N GLY A 319 10.54 21.94 -5.24
CA GLY A 319 9.96 23.09 -5.93
C GLY A 319 10.69 24.40 -5.60
N LEU A 320 11.03 24.61 -4.33
CA LEU A 320 11.84 25.75 -3.88
C LEU A 320 13.30 25.67 -4.41
N ASP A 321 13.86 24.47 -4.55
CA ASP A 321 15.21 24.21 -5.08
C ASP A 321 15.26 24.12 -6.64
N GLY A 322 14.28 24.68 -7.34
CA GLY A 322 14.31 24.80 -8.81
C GLY A 322 13.57 23.70 -9.60
N GLY A 323 12.90 22.78 -8.91
CA GLY A 323 11.94 21.86 -9.49
C GLY A 323 12.35 20.38 -9.53
N TYR A 324 11.42 19.57 -10.01
CA TYR A 324 11.52 18.11 -10.09
C TYR A 324 10.69 17.59 -11.27
N LEU A 325 11.00 16.37 -11.76
CA LEU A 325 10.16 15.69 -12.74
C LEU A 325 8.82 15.29 -12.12
N ASN A 326 7.72 15.82 -12.66
CA ASN A 326 6.39 15.48 -12.18
C ASN A 326 5.87 14.20 -12.84
N TYR A 327 4.74 13.70 -12.34
CA TYR A 327 3.99 12.64 -12.98
C TYR A 327 2.49 12.96 -13.00
N TYR A 328 1.76 12.29 -13.89
CA TYR A 328 0.29 12.26 -13.91
C TYR A 328 -0.21 10.81 -13.97
N ASN A 329 -1.51 10.62 -13.75
CA ASN A 329 -2.16 9.32 -13.54
C ASN A 329 -1.60 8.50 -12.35
N TYR A 330 -2.27 7.41 -12.01
CA TYR A 330 -1.87 6.51 -10.93
C TYR A 330 -2.26 5.05 -11.25
N TYR A 331 -1.62 4.09 -10.57
CA TYR A 331 -1.73 2.65 -10.86
C TYR A 331 -3.13 2.06 -10.66
N SER A 332 -3.97 2.72 -9.86
CA SER A 332 -5.30 2.22 -9.51
C SER A 332 -6.35 2.43 -10.62
N ALA A 333 -6.29 3.54 -11.39
CA ALA A 333 -7.36 3.92 -12.33
C ALA A 333 -6.89 4.67 -13.60
N ALA A 334 -5.63 4.54 -14.01
CA ALA A 334 -5.05 5.30 -15.13
C ALA A 334 -5.91 5.31 -16.41
N CYS A 335 -6.32 4.16 -16.92
CA CYS A 335 -7.07 4.06 -18.17
C CYS A 335 -8.47 4.66 -18.03
N ALA A 336 -9.15 4.36 -16.92
CA ALA A 336 -10.49 4.89 -16.64
C ALA A 336 -10.48 6.44 -16.58
N ASN A 337 -9.57 7.00 -15.78
CA ASN A 337 -9.48 8.46 -15.58
C ASN A 337 -8.95 9.21 -16.79
N TYR A 338 -8.27 8.53 -17.71
CA TYR A 338 -7.79 9.19 -18.91
C TYR A 338 -8.83 9.18 -20.03
N VAL A 339 -9.65 8.12 -20.11
CA VAL A 339 -10.58 7.92 -21.23
C VAL A 339 -11.94 8.58 -21.02
N MET A 340 -12.47 8.63 -19.79
CA MET A 340 -13.83 9.14 -19.54
C MET A 340 -14.07 10.59 -19.96
N PRO A 341 -13.10 11.53 -19.87
CA PRO A 341 -13.30 12.89 -20.36
C PRO A 341 -13.52 12.97 -21.88
N TYR A 342 -13.03 11.99 -22.66
CA TYR A 342 -13.34 11.90 -24.09
C TYR A 342 -14.78 11.45 -24.38
N VAL A 343 -15.45 10.83 -23.42
CA VAL A 343 -16.80 10.26 -23.58
C VAL A 343 -17.87 11.18 -22.98
N TYR A 344 -17.68 11.62 -21.73
CA TYR A 344 -18.65 12.46 -21.00
C TYR A 344 -18.20 13.90 -20.78
N GLY A 345 -16.94 14.24 -21.08
CA GLY A 345 -16.35 15.55 -20.76
C GLY A 345 -15.82 15.67 -19.33
N THR A 346 -16.09 14.68 -18.47
CA THR A 346 -15.69 14.68 -17.05
C THR A 346 -15.37 13.26 -16.55
N LEU A 347 -14.77 13.20 -15.35
CA LEU A 347 -14.58 11.98 -14.56
C LEU A 347 -15.69 11.73 -13.55
N GLU A 348 -16.52 12.74 -13.28
CA GLU A 348 -17.62 12.70 -12.33
C GLU A 348 -18.82 11.98 -12.97
N CYS A 349 -18.74 10.65 -13.01
CA CYS A 349 -19.68 9.78 -13.70
C CYS A 349 -20.50 8.90 -12.73
N GLY A 350 -20.22 8.97 -11.42
CA GLY A 350 -20.80 8.10 -10.40
C GLY A 350 -22.12 8.61 -9.83
N HIS A 351 -22.84 7.72 -9.15
CA HIS A 351 -23.98 8.10 -8.31
C HIS A 351 -23.60 7.93 -6.83
N THR A 352 -24.31 8.60 -5.92
CA THR A 352 -24.26 8.25 -4.49
C THR A 352 -24.65 6.78 -4.29
N GLU A 353 -24.01 6.11 -3.33
CA GLU A 353 -24.13 4.67 -3.13
C GLU A 353 -25.57 4.23 -2.85
N GLU A 354 -26.34 5.01 -2.09
CA GLU A 354 -27.74 4.75 -1.74
C GLU A 354 -28.65 4.63 -2.98
N ASP A 355 -28.25 5.22 -4.11
CA ASP A 355 -29.03 5.14 -5.35
C ASP A 355 -29.15 3.71 -5.88
N LEU A 356 -28.23 2.82 -5.50
CA LEU A 356 -28.28 1.40 -5.84
C LEU A 356 -29.57 0.71 -5.37
N LEU A 357 -30.19 1.21 -4.30
CA LEU A 357 -31.46 0.67 -3.77
C LEU A 357 -32.67 0.99 -4.66
N HIS A 358 -32.49 1.83 -5.69
CA HIS A 358 -33.53 2.16 -6.67
C HIS A 358 -33.35 1.41 -7.99
N ALA A 359 -32.31 0.59 -8.12
CA ALA A 359 -32.04 -0.17 -9.32
C ALA A 359 -33.02 -1.34 -9.48
N GLY A 360 -33.47 -1.60 -10.71
CA GLY A 360 -34.18 -2.83 -11.05
C GLY A 360 -33.25 -4.05 -11.18
N MET A 361 -31.96 -3.81 -11.43
CA MET A 361 -30.88 -4.80 -11.37
C MET A 361 -29.52 -4.09 -11.23
N ILE A 362 -28.55 -4.79 -10.66
CA ILE A 362 -27.17 -4.32 -10.49
C ILE A 362 -26.22 -5.28 -11.21
N ILE A 363 -25.33 -4.74 -12.06
CA ILE A 363 -24.23 -5.48 -12.68
C ILE A 363 -22.92 -4.98 -12.08
N LEU A 364 -22.22 -5.82 -11.33
CA LEU A 364 -20.85 -5.57 -10.89
C LEU A 364 -19.88 -6.20 -11.89
N TRP A 365 -19.22 -5.39 -12.72
CA TRP A 365 -18.34 -5.89 -13.78
C TRP A 365 -16.87 -5.64 -13.41
N GLY A 366 -16.16 -6.70 -13.01
CA GLY A 366 -14.78 -6.63 -12.55
C GLY A 366 -14.62 -5.86 -11.23
N HIS A 367 -15.68 -5.81 -10.43
CA HIS A 367 -15.77 -5.05 -9.18
C HIS A 367 -16.00 -5.99 -7.98
N ASN A 368 -15.07 -6.01 -7.01
CA ASN A 368 -15.09 -6.90 -5.83
C ASN A 368 -15.10 -6.10 -4.50
N PRO A 369 -16.15 -5.30 -4.23
CA PRO A 369 -16.28 -4.45 -3.04
C PRO A 369 -16.11 -5.20 -1.71
N SER A 370 -16.41 -6.50 -1.67
CA SER A 370 -16.32 -7.32 -0.45
C SER A 370 -14.87 -7.50 0.04
N ALA A 371 -13.88 -7.39 -0.85
CA ALA A 371 -12.47 -7.53 -0.48
C ALA A 371 -11.72 -6.20 -0.46
N ASN A 372 -12.00 -5.30 -1.41
CA ASN A 372 -11.26 -4.05 -1.57
C ASN A 372 -11.88 -2.86 -0.82
N TYR A 373 -13.18 -2.91 -0.47
CA TYR A 373 -13.98 -1.84 0.14
C TYR A 373 -13.94 -0.53 -0.66
N PHE A 374 -15.11 0.01 -1.00
CA PHE A 374 -15.27 1.35 -1.56
C PHE A 374 -16.07 2.13 -0.52
N GLY A 375 -15.39 2.86 0.35
CA GLY A 375 -16.03 3.42 1.55
C GLY A 375 -16.43 2.35 2.59
N PRO A 376 -16.87 2.78 3.79
CA PRO A 376 -17.38 1.90 4.83
C PRO A 376 -18.82 1.44 4.60
N PHE A 377 -19.58 2.07 3.68
CA PHE A 377 -21.02 1.85 3.53
C PHE A 377 -21.43 1.03 2.30
N PHE A 378 -20.68 1.06 1.22
CA PHE A 378 -21.05 0.40 -0.04
C PHE A 378 -21.46 -1.08 0.11
N ASN A 379 -20.71 -1.86 0.88
CA ASN A 379 -21.02 -3.26 1.14
C ASN A 379 -22.35 -3.44 1.90
N ARG A 380 -22.73 -2.49 2.76
CA ARG A 380 -24.03 -2.49 3.43
C ARG A 380 -25.14 -2.20 2.42
N THR A 381 -24.94 -1.23 1.55
CA THR A 381 -25.94 -0.88 0.52
C THR A 381 -26.19 -2.06 -0.43
N LEU A 382 -25.15 -2.80 -0.83
CA LEU A 382 -25.30 -4.04 -1.58
C LEU A 382 -26.05 -5.15 -0.82
N THR A 383 -25.79 -5.30 0.48
CA THR A 383 -26.57 -6.23 1.33
C THR A 383 -28.05 -5.83 1.34
N GLN A 384 -28.35 -4.55 1.51
CA GLN A 384 -29.73 -4.04 1.50
C GLN A 384 -30.39 -4.23 0.14
N ALA A 385 -29.70 -3.99 -0.97
CA ALA A 385 -30.20 -4.23 -2.32
C ALA A 385 -30.60 -5.71 -2.50
N LYS A 386 -29.75 -6.63 -2.03
CA LYS A 386 -30.03 -8.07 -2.05
C LYS A 386 -31.22 -8.44 -1.18
N GLU A 387 -31.32 -7.89 0.03
CA GLU A 387 -32.46 -8.10 0.93
C GLU A 387 -33.79 -7.58 0.35
N GLN A 388 -33.74 -6.54 -0.49
CA GLN A 388 -34.89 -6.03 -1.25
C GLN A 388 -35.23 -6.89 -2.48
N GLY A 389 -34.41 -7.89 -2.80
CA GLY A 389 -34.61 -8.76 -3.96
C GLY A 389 -34.17 -8.14 -5.29
N ILE A 390 -33.32 -7.09 -5.27
CA ILE A 390 -32.72 -6.52 -6.48
C ILE A 390 -31.71 -7.55 -7.03
N PRO A 391 -31.87 -8.05 -8.27
CA PRO A 391 -30.94 -9.01 -8.85
C PRO A 391 -29.54 -8.42 -9.02
N ILE A 392 -28.51 -9.13 -8.55
CA ILE A 392 -27.11 -8.75 -8.67
C ILE A 392 -26.38 -9.75 -9.57
N VAL A 393 -25.93 -9.29 -10.74
CA VAL A 393 -25.09 -10.07 -11.66
C VAL A 393 -23.64 -9.64 -11.48
N VAL A 394 -22.72 -10.60 -11.36
CA VAL A 394 -21.29 -10.30 -11.25
C VAL A 394 -20.52 -10.93 -12.40
N ILE A 395 -19.82 -10.09 -13.17
CA ILE A 395 -18.97 -10.49 -14.29
C ILE A 395 -17.51 -10.39 -13.83
N ASP A 396 -16.86 -11.52 -13.60
CA ASP A 396 -15.51 -11.59 -13.01
C ASP A 396 -14.84 -12.92 -13.39
N PRO A 397 -13.57 -12.96 -13.83
CA PRO A 397 -12.85 -14.21 -14.06
C PRO A 397 -12.78 -15.12 -12.82
N ARG A 398 -12.89 -14.55 -11.60
CA ARG A 398 -12.92 -15.26 -10.33
C ARG A 398 -14.34 -15.26 -9.76
N LYS A 399 -14.71 -16.38 -9.12
CA LYS A 399 -15.83 -16.45 -8.19
C LYS A 399 -15.42 -15.78 -6.87
N SER A 400 -15.27 -14.47 -6.92
CA SER A 400 -14.73 -13.60 -5.88
C SER A 400 -15.63 -13.52 -4.64
N GLU A 401 -15.18 -12.82 -3.61
CA GLU A 401 -15.92 -12.63 -2.35
C GLU A 401 -17.26 -11.93 -2.60
N SER A 402 -17.31 -10.94 -3.49
CA SER A 402 -18.56 -10.30 -3.91
C SER A 402 -19.48 -11.24 -4.67
N VAL A 403 -18.94 -12.18 -5.46
CA VAL A 403 -19.76 -13.23 -6.07
C VAL A 403 -20.41 -14.11 -5.00
N LEU A 404 -19.64 -14.56 -4.01
CA LEU A 404 -20.17 -15.43 -2.95
C LEU A 404 -21.17 -14.72 -2.05
N THR A 405 -21.01 -13.42 -1.84
CA THR A 405 -21.82 -12.64 -0.89
C THR A 405 -23.08 -12.10 -1.57
N TYR A 406 -22.93 -11.48 -2.74
CA TYR A 406 -23.98 -10.66 -3.34
C TYR A 406 -24.61 -11.28 -4.58
N ALA A 407 -23.84 -11.94 -5.43
CA ALA A 407 -24.34 -12.36 -6.75
C ALA A 407 -25.52 -13.35 -6.66
N ASP A 408 -26.52 -13.11 -7.49
CA ASP A 408 -27.50 -14.10 -7.92
C ASP A 408 -26.99 -14.89 -9.13
N GLU A 409 -26.15 -14.27 -9.95
CA GLU A 409 -25.50 -14.89 -11.10
C GLU A 409 -24.03 -14.49 -11.20
N TRP A 410 -23.16 -15.48 -11.45
CA TRP A 410 -21.75 -15.29 -11.77
C TRP A 410 -21.51 -15.62 -13.24
N ILE A 411 -20.95 -14.66 -13.97
CA ILE A 411 -20.57 -14.83 -15.37
C ILE A 411 -19.03 -14.76 -15.46
N PRO A 412 -18.33 -15.90 -15.59
CA PRO A 412 -16.89 -15.91 -15.75
C PRO A 412 -16.48 -15.41 -17.13
N ILE A 413 -15.56 -14.45 -17.18
CA ILE A 413 -15.06 -13.86 -18.42
C ILE A 413 -13.55 -14.02 -18.54
N LYS A 414 -13.03 -14.22 -19.77
CA LYS A 414 -11.59 -14.22 -20.00
C LYS A 414 -11.04 -12.79 -19.84
N PRO A 415 -9.95 -12.58 -19.10
CA PRO A 415 -9.34 -11.25 -18.96
C PRO A 415 -9.04 -10.59 -20.31
N SER A 416 -9.23 -9.28 -20.41
CA SER A 416 -9.02 -8.44 -21.61
C SER A 416 -10.04 -8.62 -22.73
N THR A 417 -11.15 -9.34 -22.50
CA THR A 417 -12.23 -9.57 -23.50
C THR A 417 -13.52 -8.83 -23.19
N ASP A 418 -13.52 -7.97 -22.16
CA ASP A 418 -14.72 -7.31 -21.65
C ASP A 418 -15.42 -6.46 -22.72
N SER A 419 -14.65 -5.77 -23.58
CA SER A 419 -15.21 -5.03 -24.72
C SER A 419 -15.86 -5.95 -25.77
N ALA A 420 -15.41 -7.19 -25.96
CA ALA A 420 -16.07 -8.13 -26.86
C ALA A 420 -17.44 -8.56 -26.31
N LEU A 421 -17.56 -8.73 -25.00
CA LEU A 421 -18.87 -8.95 -24.38
C LEU A 421 -19.77 -7.73 -24.59
N ALA A 422 -19.29 -6.53 -24.28
CA ALA A 422 -20.08 -5.31 -24.44
C ALA A 422 -20.50 -5.05 -25.90
N ASP A 423 -19.62 -5.28 -26.87
CA ASP A 423 -19.92 -5.23 -28.31
C ASP A 423 -21.10 -6.16 -28.65
N ALA A 424 -21.07 -7.41 -28.18
CA ALA A 424 -22.14 -8.37 -28.46
C ALA A 424 -23.45 -8.07 -27.73
N LEU A 425 -23.39 -7.50 -26.53
CA LEU A 425 -24.58 -7.01 -25.83
C LEU A 425 -25.22 -5.86 -26.62
N CYS A 426 -24.45 -4.86 -27.03
CA CYS A 426 -24.93 -3.74 -27.84
C CYS A 426 -25.50 -4.21 -29.19
N TRP A 427 -24.82 -5.16 -29.86
CA TRP A 427 -25.31 -5.76 -31.10
C TRP A 427 -26.67 -6.44 -30.91
N HIS A 428 -26.83 -7.27 -29.88
CA HIS A 428 -28.08 -8.00 -29.63
C HIS A 428 -29.23 -7.05 -29.28
N ILE A 429 -28.96 -6.04 -28.45
CA ILE A 429 -29.94 -5.01 -28.07
C ILE A 429 -30.45 -4.27 -29.30
N TRP A 430 -29.53 -3.81 -30.16
CA TRP A 430 -29.89 -3.10 -31.39
C TRP A 430 -30.64 -3.99 -32.37
N LYS A 431 -30.12 -5.20 -32.63
CA LYS A 431 -30.73 -6.15 -33.57
C LYS A 431 -32.14 -6.55 -33.15
N SER A 432 -32.40 -6.58 -31.85
CA SER A 432 -33.70 -6.91 -31.25
C SER A 432 -34.64 -5.71 -31.11
N GLY A 433 -34.22 -4.49 -31.49
CA GLY A 433 -35.02 -3.29 -31.35
C GLY A 433 -35.28 -2.87 -29.90
N LEU A 434 -34.35 -3.19 -28.98
CA LEU A 434 -34.48 -2.94 -27.54
C LEU A 434 -33.74 -1.68 -27.07
N GLN A 435 -33.11 -0.94 -27.98
CA GLN A 435 -32.41 0.30 -27.67
C GLN A 435 -33.38 1.42 -27.26
N ASP A 436 -32.92 2.35 -26.43
CA ASP A 436 -33.59 3.63 -26.21
C ASP A 436 -33.16 4.60 -27.32
N GLN A 437 -33.85 4.50 -28.48
CA GLN A 437 -33.53 5.32 -29.65
C GLN A 437 -33.67 6.81 -29.35
N LYS A 438 -34.67 7.21 -28.55
CA LYS A 438 -34.91 8.61 -28.22
C LYS A 438 -33.74 9.18 -27.42
N PHE A 439 -33.26 8.44 -26.42
CA PHE A 439 -32.09 8.85 -25.65
C PHE A 439 -30.85 9.01 -26.54
N MET A 440 -30.61 8.05 -27.45
CA MET A 440 -29.45 8.10 -28.34
C MET A 440 -29.49 9.28 -29.31
N ASP A 441 -30.61 9.52 -29.98
CA ASP A 441 -30.75 10.63 -30.93
C ASP A 441 -30.52 11.98 -30.24
N GLU A 442 -31.02 12.11 -29.01
CA GLU A 442 -30.98 13.34 -28.24
C GLU A 442 -29.61 13.61 -27.62
N PHE A 443 -28.99 12.61 -26.98
CA PHE A 443 -27.84 12.81 -26.11
C PHE A 443 -26.53 12.18 -26.60
N CYS A 444 -26.56 11.30 -27.61
CA CYS A 444 -25.37 10.56 -28.05
C CYS A 444 -24.88 11.01 -29.43
N LEU A 445 -23.57 10.81 -29.65
CA LEU A 445 -22.90 11.02 -30.93
C LEU A 445 -22.18 9.73 -31.37
N GLY A 446 -22.40 9.34 -32.61
CA GLY A 446 -21.61 8.34 -33.33
C GLY A 446 -22.02 6.88 -33.15
N PHE A 447 -23.20 6.60 -32.57
CA PHE A 447 -23.73 5.24 -32.55
C PHE A 447 -24.12 4.77 -33.95
N ASP A 448 -24.85 5.60 -34.70
CA ASP A 448 -25.30 5.34 -36.07
C ASP A 448 -24.78 6.42 -37.04
N GLU A 449 -24.96 6.17 -38.35
CA GLU A 449 -24.48 7.06 -39.41
C GLU A 449 -25.18 8.43 -39.44
N ALA A 450 -26.42 8.54 -38.91
CA ALA A 450 -27.15 9.80 -38.88
C ALA A 450 -26.58 10.76 -37.81
N HIS A 451 -25.91 10.21 -36.80
CA HIS A 451 -25.36 10.95 -35.67
C HIS A 451 -23.83 10.97 -35.65
N MET A 452 -23.18 10.88 -36.81
CA MET A 452 -21.72 10.98 -36.92
C MET A 452 -21.24 12.45 -36.90
N PRO A 453 -20.06 12.74 -36.30
CA PRO A 453 -19.45 14.07 -36.39
C PRO A 453 -19.07 14.45 -37.82
N GLU A 454 -19.08 15.75 -38.11
CA GLU A 454 -18.64 16.28 -39.40
C GLU A 454 -17.18 15.92 -39.71
N GLY A 455 -16.91 15.61 -40.99
CA GLY A 455 -15.57 15.27 -41.48
C GLY A 455 -15.15 13.82 -41.26
N VAL A 456 -16.02 12.97 -40.70
CA VAL A 456 -15.79 11.52 -40.61
C VAL A 456 -16.45 10.81 -41.81
N PRO A 457 -15.75 9.92 -42.52
CA PRO A 457 -16.34 9.15 -43.63
C PRO A 457 -17.53 8.29 -43.19
N ALA A 458 -18.44 8.02 -44.13
CA ALA A 458 -19.51 7.05 -43.92
C ALA A 458 -18.95 5.65 -43.66
N GLY A 459 -19.63 4.88 -42.81
CA GLY A 459 -19.23 3.52 -42.42
C GLY A 459 -18.31 3.46 -41.20
N GLU A 460 -18.17 4.57 -40.47
CA GLU A 460 -17.34 4.68 -39.27
C GLU A 460 -18.15 4.61 -37.96
N SER A 461 -19.49 4.56 -38.04
CA SER A 461 -20.33 4.48 -36.83
C SER A 461 -20.13 3.19 -36.05
N TYR A 462 -20.46 3.23 -34.75
CA TYR A 462 -20.38 2.04 -33.90
C TYR A 462 -21.28 0.92 -34.43
N HIS A 463 -22.48 1.23 -34.90
CA HIS A 463 -23.40 0.26 -35.52
C HIS A 463 -22.80 -0.39 -36.77
N THR A 464 -22.09 0.35 -37.62
CA THR A 464 -21.42 -0.22 -38.81
C THR A 464 -20.33 -1.22 -38.42
N TYR A 465 -19.61 -0.98 -37.32
CA TYR A 465 -18.71 -1.96 -36.73
C TYR A 465 -19.47 -3.16 -36.13
N LEU A 466 -20.51 -2.94 -35.33
CA LEU A 466 -21.27 -4.02 -34.69
C LEU A 466 -21.92 -4.97 -35.71
N SER A 467 -22.52 -4.41 -36.76
CA SER A 467 -23.17 -5.16 -37.85
C SER A 467 -22.20 -5.84 -38.81
N GLY A 468 -20.88 -5.70 -38.62
CA GLY A 468 -19.87 -6.27 -39.51
C GLY A 468 -19.79 -5.59 -40.87
N ALA A 469 -20.54 -4.52 -41.12
CA ALA A 469 -20.44 -3.77 -42.37
C ALA A 469 -19.06 -3.08 -42.53
N LYS A 470 -18.36 -2.81 -41.42
CA LYS A 470 -16.98 -2.27 -41.43
C LYS A 470 -15.90 -3.31 -41.72
N ASP A 471 -15.99 -4.49 -41.09
CA ASP A 471 -14.88 -5.45 -41.01
C ASP A 471 -15.25 -6.88 -41.45
N GLY A 472 -16.47 -7.08 -41.95
CA GLY A 472 -16.99 -8.35 -42.44
C GLY A 472 -17.44 -9.32 -41.35
N VAL A 473 -17.43 -8.93 -40.07
CA VAL A 473 -17.75 -9.83 -38.94
C VAL A 473 -18.84 -9.22 -38.07
N GLU A 474 -20.02 -9.83 -38.04
CA GLU A 474 -21.07 -9.44 -37.09
C GLU A 474 -20.67 -9.77 -35.65
N LYS A 475 -20.87 -8.82 -34.72
CA LYS A 475 -20.51 -8.98 -33.30
C LYS A 475 -21.60 -9.73 -32.54
N THR A 476 -21.93 -10.92 -33.02
CA THR A 476 -22.96 -11.79 -32.46
C THR A 476 -22.56 -12.36 -31.09
N ALA A 477 -23.51 -12.98 -30.39
CA ALA A 477 -23.23 -13.72 -29.17
C ALA A 477 -22.29 -14.92 -29.43
N GLU A 478 -22.39 -15.58 -30.59
CA GLU A 478 -21.50 -16.64 -31.04
C GLU A 478 -20.08 -16.13 -31.25
N TRP A 479 -19.93 -14.96 -31.86
CA TRP A 479 -18.63 -14.30 -32.01
C TRP A 479 -17.99 -14.02 -30.64
N ALA A 480 -18.75 -13.43 -29.71
CA ALA A 480 -18.25 -13.14 -28.39
C ALA A 480 -17.98 -14.41 -27.56
N GLN A 481 -18.71 -15.50 -27.77
CA GLN A 481 -18.47 -16.76 -27.05
C GLN A 481 -17.06 -17.30 -27.29
N GLU A 482 -16.58 -17.29 -28.54
CA GLU A 482 -15.25 -17.78 -28.88
C GLU A 482 -14.15 -16.96 -28.18
N ILE A 483 -14.33 -15.63 -28.14
CA ILE A 483 -13.38 -14.70 -27.54
C ILE A 483 -13.45 -14.77 -26.01
N THR A 484 -14.62 -14.47 -25.44
CA THR A 484 -14.84 -14.28 -23.99
C THR A 484 -14.87 -15.58 -23.21
N GLY A 485 -15.22 -16.70 -23.86
CA GLY A 485 -15.53 -17.97 -23.21
C GLY A 485 -16.90 -18.04 -22.54
N ILE A 486 -17.74 -17.00 -22.66
CA ILE A 486 -19.10 -16.98 -22.11
C ILE A 486 -20.06 -17.63 -23.11
N PRO A 487 -20.92 -18.57 -22.71
CA PRO A 487 -21.89 -19.19 -23.60
C PRO A 487 -22.81 -18.16 -24.29
N ALA A 488 -23.07 -18.33 -25.58
CA ALA A 488 -23.84 -17.39 -26.38
C ALA A 488 -25.28 -17.18 -25.85
N ASP A 489 -25.91 -18.21 -25.27
CA ASP A 489 -27.22 -18.10 -24.63
C ASP A 489 -27.20 -17.20 -23.38
N VAL A 490 -26.12 -17.22 -22.62
CA VAL A 490 -25.90 -16.33 -21.47
C VAL A 490 -25.77 -14.88 -21.94
N ILE A 491 -25.01 -14.64 -23.02
CA ILE A 491 -24.83 -13.29 -23.59
C ILE A 491 -26.17 -12.72 -24.07
N ARG A 492 -26.96 -13.49 -24.85
CA ARG A 492 -28.27 -13.03 -25.32
C ARG A 492 -29.24 -12.77 -24.16
N ARG A 493 -29.28 -13.67 -23.17
CA ARG A 493 -30.10 -13.48 -21.96
C ARG A 493 -29.72 -12.21 -21.21
N LEU A 494 -28.43 -11.99 -20.98
CA LEU A 494 -27.94 -10.80 -20.28
C LEU A 494 -28.29 -9.53 -21.04
N ALA A 495 -28.14 -9.51 -22.37
CA ALA A 495 -28.49 -8.38 -23.21
C ALA A 495 -29.99 -8.02 -23.10
N GLU A 496 -30.86 -9.03 -23.18
CA GLU A 496 -32.31 -8.83 -23.04
C GLU A 496 -32.69 -8.38 -21.63
N GLN A 497 -32.11 -9.00 -20.60
CA GLN A 497 -32.36 -8.63 -19.21
C GLN A 497 -31.93 -7.19 -18.93
N TYR A 498 -30.72 -6.80 -19.35
CA TYR A 498 -30.20 -5.44 -19.13
C TYR A 498 -30.98 -4.37 -19.89
N ALA A 499 -31.42 -4.66 -21.12
CA ALA A 499 -32.21 -3.71 -21.90
C ALA A 499 -33.65 -3.57 -21.40
N ARG A 500 -34.27 -4.65 -20.90
CA ARG A 500 -35.67 -4.65 -20.44
C ARG A 500 -35.84 -4.18 -19.00
N THR A 501 -34.85 -4.40 -18.15
CA THR A 501 -34.89 -3.91 -16.77
C THR A 501 -34.53 -2.43 -16.74
N LYS A 502 -35.48 -1.60 -16.29
CA LYS A 502 -35.31 -0.14 -16.21
C LYS A 502 -35.77 0.35 -14.83
N PRO A 503 -34.94 1.13 -14.11
CA PRO A 503 -33.54 1.44 -14.39
C PRO A 503 -32.62 0.23 -14.12
N ALA A 504 -31.50 0.12 -14.82
CA ALA A 504 -30.48 -0.91 -14.57
C ALA A 504 -29.10 -0.28 -14.31
N CYS A 505 -28.49 -0.64 -13.18
CA CYS A 505 -27.22 -0.09 -12.76
C CYS A 505 -26.07 -0.98 -13.24
N LEU A 506 -25.21 -0.43 -14.12
CA LEU A 506 -23.97 -1.07 -14.57
C LEU A 506 -22.79 -0.41 -13.86
N MET A 507 -22.04 -1.17 -13.05
CA MET A 507 -20.91 -0.69 -12.26
C MET A 507 -19.60 -1.30 -12.75
N PRO A 508 -18.79 -0.56 -13.52
CA PRO A 508 -17.46 -1.01 -13.93
C PRO A 508 -16.47 -0.89 -12.76
N GLY A 509 -15.76 -1.98 -12.46
CA GLY A 509 -14.67 -1.98 -11.49
C GLY A 509 -13.33 -1.57 -12.09
N LEU A 510 -12.35 -1.33 -11.20
CA LEU A 510 -10.97 -0.97 -11.58
C LEU A 510 -10.11 -2.17 -12.03
N GLY A 511 -10.67 -3.38 -12.08
CA GLY A 511 -9.97 -4.59 -12.50
C GLY A 511 -9.68 -4.59 -14.02
N PRO A 512 -10.71 -4.53 -14.87
CA PRO A 512 -10.54 -4.63 -16.32
C PRO A 512 -9.80 -3.44 -16.94
N GLN A 513 -9.76 -2.27 -16.30
CA GLN A 513 -8.96 -1.15 -16.81
C GLN A 513 -7.45 -1.35 -16.71
N ARG A 514 -6.99 -2.34 -15.93
CA ARG A 514 -5.58 -2.73 -15.83
C ARG A 514 -5.20 -3.82 -16.82
N THR A 515 -5.91 -3.92 -17.94
CA THR A 515 -5.53 -4.75 -19.09
C THR A 515 -4.86 -3.90 -20.17
N GLY A 516 -4.25 -4.55 -21.17
CA GLY A 516 -3.63 -3.88 -22.32
C GLY A 516 -4.59 -3.05 -23.20
N ASN A 517 -5.90 -3.18 -22.97
CA ASN A 517 -6.98 -2.49 -23.68
C ASN A 517 -7.98 -1.84 -22.70
N GLY A 518 -7.52 -1.48 -21.50
CA GLY A 518 -8.37 -1.02 -20.40
C GLY A 518 -9.17 0.26 -20.69
N GLU A 519 -8.71 1.10 -21.61
CA GLU A 519 -9.46 2.27 -22.08
C GLU A 519 -10.73 1.87 -22.84
N GLN A 520 -10.68 0.79 -23.64
CA GLN A 520 -11.84 0.33 -24.40
C GLN A 520 -12.93 -0.22 -23.48
N PHE A 521 -12.56 -0.85 -22.36
CA PHE A 521 -13.54 -1.36 -21.38
C PHE A 521 -14.50 -0.25 -20.92
N TYR A 522 -13.96 0.85 -20.40
CA TYR A 522 -14.76 1.97 -19.87
C TYR A 522 -15.58 2.67 -20.96
N ARG A 523 -15.06 2.77 -22.19
CA ARG A 523 -15.84 3.28 -23.33
C ARG A 523 -16.99 2.34 -23.70
N SER A 524 -16.75 1.03 -23.62
CA SER A 524 -17.75 0.02 -23.97
C SER A 524 -18.88 -0.05 -22.94
N THR A 525 -18.58 0.08 -21.64
CA THR A 525 -19.59 0.15 -20.58
C THR A 525 -20.41 1.44 -20.66
N ALA A 526 -19.79 2.57 -21.00
CA ALA A 526 -20.50 3.81 -21.28
C ALA A 526 -21.46 3.67 -22.48
N ALA A 527 -21.00 3.08 -23.59
CA ALA A 527 -21.84 2.83 -24.76
C ALA A 527 -23.04 1.90 -24.44
N LEU A 528 -22.82 0.88 -23.61
CA LEU A 528 -23.87 -0.03 -23.16
C LEU A 528 -24.90 0.67 -22.24
N ALA A 529 -24.45 1.57 -21.36
CA ALA A 529 -25.37 2.41 -20.57
C ALA A 529 -26.19 3.36 -21.45
N CYS A 530 -25.57 3.93 -22.49
CA CYS A 530 -26.20 4.85 -23.43
C CYS A 530 -27.25 4.19 -24.33
N ILE A 531 -26.94 3.03 -24.94
CA ILE A 531 -27.88 2.33 -25.85
C ILE A 531 -29.18 1.94 -25.14
N THR A 532 -29.15 1.83 -23.81
CA THR A 532 -30.31 1.46 -23.01
C THR A 532 -30.90 2.62 -22.19
N GLY A 533 -30.40 3.85 -22.33
CA GLY A 533 -30.97 5.04 -21.68
C GLY A 533 -30.87 5.08 -20.15
N ASN A 534 -29.90 4.39 -19.54
CA ASN A 534 -29.73 4.34 -18.07
C ASN A 534 -28.96 5.56 -17.50
N VAL A 535 -28.32 6.35 -18.35
CA VAL A 535 -27.53 7.53 -17.93
C VAL A 535 -28.45 8.64 -17.41
N GLY A 536 -28.10 9.27 -16.29
CA GLY A 536 -28.91 10.34 -15.69
C GLY A 536 -30.24 9.89 -15.09
N LYS A 537 -30.38 8.61 -14.75
CA LYS A 537 -31.59 8.04 -14.13
C LYS A 537 -31.29 7.53 -12.73
N ARG A 538 -32.17 7.85 -11.78
CA ARG A 538 -32.18 7.26 -10.43
C ARG A 538 -32.28 5.73 -10.53
N GLY A 539 -31.43 5.00 -9.81
CA GLY A 539 -31.25 3.54 -9.92
C GLY A 539 -30.54 3.06 -11.18
N GLY A 540 -30.11 4.00 -12.04
CA GLY A 540 -29.37 3.74 -13.27
C GLY A 540 -27.86 3.80 -13.06
N SER A 541 -27.13 4.05 -14.14
CA SER A 541 -25.69 4.32 -14.11
C SER A 541 -25.23 4.88 -15.45
N SER A 542 -24.18 5.69 -15.43
CA SER A 542 -23.45 6.09 -16.63
C SER A 542 -22.59 4.96 -17.23
N GLY A 543 -22.29 3.90 -16.47
CA GLY A 543 -21.28 2.91 -16.86
C GLY A 543 -19.86 3.49 -16.93
N GLY A 544 -19.62 4.65 -16.32
CA GLY A 544 -18.32 5.32 -16.21
C GLY A 544 -17.63 5.07 -14.86
N THR A 545 -16.71 5.98 -14.52
CA THR A 545 -16.01 5.98 -13.23
C THR A 545 -16.95 6.27 -12.05
N PRO A 546 -16.63 5.79 -10.83
CA PRO A 546 -17.50 5.96 -9.65
C PRO A 546 -17.37 7.35 -9.00
N TRP A 547 -16.58 8.25 -9.55
CA TRP A 547 -16.31 9.56 -8.95
C TRP A 547 -17.55 10.46 -9.01
N ILE A 548 -17.80 11.20 -7.94
CA ILE A 548 -18.85 12.22 -7.84
C ILE A 548 -18.23 13.51 -7.26
N PRO A 549 -18.90 14.66 -7.39
CA PRO A 549 -18.51 15.85 -6.65
C PRO A 549 -18.53 15.59 -5.13
N THR A 550 -17.41 15.87 -4.44
CA THR A 550 -17.29 15.71 -2.98
C THR A 550 -17.07 17.06 -2.29
N HIS A 551 -17.25 17.10 -0.96
CA HIS A 551 -16.80 18.22 -0.14
C HIS A 551 -15.33 18.55 -0.37
N LEU A 552 -14.96 19.82 -0.25
CA LEU A 552 -13.58 20.27 -0.32
C LEU A 552 -12.84 19.91 0.96
N LEU A 553 -12.14 18.79 0.92
CA LEU A 553 -11.35 18.30 2.05
C LEU A 553 -10.08 19.14 2.26
N PRO A 554 -9.55 19.21 3.50
CA PRO A 554 -8.21 19.73 3.73
C PRO A 554 -7.19 19.02 2.83
N ASP A 555 -6.40 19.79 2.10
CA ASP A 555 -5.35 19.28 1.22
C ASP A 555 -4.09 20.15 1.27
N PHE A 556 -2.96 19.57 0.92
CA PHE A 556 -1.70 20.26 0.77
C PHE A 556 -1.68 20.95 -0.61
N ALA A 557 -1.86 22.27 -0.64
CA ALA A 557 -1.90 23.05 -1.88
C ALA A 557 -0.73 22.69 -2.83
N ALA A 558 -1.05 22.52 -4.11
CA ALA A 558 -0.04 22.23 -5.12
C ALA A 558 0.96 23.39 -5.20
N ILE A 559 2.25 23.05 -5.09
CA ILE A 559 3.32 24.03 -5.22
C ILE A 559 3.58 24.24 -6.70
N ASP A 560 3.78 25.51 -7.08
CA ASP A 560 4.21 25.84 -8.43
C ASP A 560 5.59 25.20 -8.66
N ASN A 561 5.61 24.09 -9.39
CA ASN A 561 6.85 23.42 -9.77
C ASN A 561 7.48 24.22 -10.93
N PRO A 562 8.69 24.80 -10.77
CA PRO A 562 9.33 25.57 -11.84
C PRO A 562 9.58 24.73 -13.10
N TYR A 563 9.83 23.43 -12.92
CA TYR A 563 9.95 22.49 -14.04
C TYR A 563 8.57 21.92 -14.42
N LYS A 564 8.15 22.13 -15.67
CA LYS A 564 6.80 21.76 -16.12
C LYS A 564 6.68 20.33 -16.66
N GLY A 565 7.81 19.65 -16.88
CA GLY A 565 7.80 18.31 -17.45
C GLY A 565 7.12 17.28 -16.55
N SER A 566 6.24 16.49 -17.14
CA SER A 566 5.50 15.42 -16.46
C SER A 566 5.40 14.17 -17.34
N ILE A 567 5.43 13.00 -16.71
CA ILE A 567 5.31 11.68 -17.36
C ILE A 567 4.13 10.88 -16.80
N PRO A 568 3.58 9.90 -17.55
CA PRO A 568 2.73 8.88 -16.95
C PRO A 568 3.48 8.18 -15.82
N SER A 569 2.84 8.01 -14.66
CA SER A 569 3.48 7.40 -13.48
C SER A 569 4.00 5.97 -13.73
N PHE A 570 3.46 5.25 -14.71
CA PHE A 570 3.93 3.92 -15.10
C PHE A 570 5.27 3.93 -15.84
N LEU A 571 5.65 5.03 -16.50
CA LEU A 571 6.85 5.12 -17.34
C LEU A 571 8.11 5.61 -16.61
N TRP A 572 8.11 5.63 -15.28
CA TRP A 572 9.26 6.11 -14.50
C TRP A 572 10.54 5.30 -14.73
N THR A 573 10.45 3.99 -14.97
CA THR A 573 11.61 3.14 -15.29
C THR A 573 12.21 3.49 -16.66
N LYS A 574 11.36 3.78 -17.65
CA LYS A 574 11.81 4.31 -18.95
C LYS A 574 12.47 5.68 -18.81
N ALA A 575 11.98 6.53 -17.91
CA ALA A 575 12.62 7.82 -17.61
C ALA A 575 13.96 7.69 -16.86
N VAL A 576 14.26 6.55 -16.24
CA VAL A 576 15.61 6.24 -15.76
C VAL A 576 16.48 5.76 -16.92
N GLU A 577 16.02 4.76 -17.67
CA GLU A 577 16.82 4.08 -18.71
C GLU A 577 17.07 4.94 -19.95
N ASN A 578 16.05 5.64 -20.43
CA ASN A 578 16.03 6.26 -21.75
C ASN A 578 15.16 7.53 -21.83
N ALA A 579 15.35 8.46 -20.88
CA ALA A 579 14.61 9.72 -20.86
C ALA A 579 14.70 10.51 -22.16
N GLY A 580 15.87 10.51 -22.82
CA GLY A 580 16.11 11.27 -24.05
C GLY A 580 15.26 10.84 -25.25
N SER A 581 14.69 9.63 -25.22
CA SER A 581 13.78 9.16 -26.27
C SER A 581 12.31 9.43 -25.97
N MET A 582 11.96 9.90 -24.76
CA MET A 582 10.56 10.06 -24.36
C MET A 582 9.94 11.31 -24.98
N THR A 583 8.76 11.17 -25.59
CA THR A 583 8.06 12.26 -26.29
C THR A 583 6.58 12.37 -25.91
N ALA A 584 5.95 13.50 -26.24
CA ALA A 584 4.51 13.68 -26.02
C ALA A 584 3.66 12.65 -26.77
N ARG A 585 4.03 12.32 -28.01
CA ARG A 585 3.26 11.42 -28.87
C ARG A 585 3.36 9.96 -28.44
N GLU A 586 4.58 9.49 -28.16
CA GLU A 586 4.84 8.06 -27.90
C GLU A 586 4.71 7.70 -26.42
N ASP A 587 4.99 8.65 -25.51
CA ASP A 587 5.14 8.39 -24.07
C ASP A 587 4.26 9.27 -23.20
N GLY A 588 3.42 10.12 -23.79
CA GLY A 588 2.56 11.03 -23.04
C GLY A 588 3.33 12.09 -22.25
N VAL A 589 4.55 12.45 -22.64
CA VAL A 589 5.27 13.55 -21.97
C VAL A 589 4.46 14.85 -22.11
N THR A 590 4.20 15.54 -21.00
CA THR A 590 3.48 16.82 -20.99
C THR A 590 4.32 17.93 -20.36
N GLY A 591 3.97 19.18 -20.67
CA GLY A 591 4.66 20.39 -20.20
C GLY A 591 6.03 20.67 -20.85
N VAL A 592 6.66 19.66 -21.44
CA VAL A 592 7.89 19.75 -22.25
C VAL A 592 7.78 18.83 -23.47
N THR A 593 8.60 19.05 -24.50
CA THR A 593 8.59 18.21 -25.72
C THR A 593 9.37 16.90 -25.55
N LYS A 594 10.39 16.91 -24.69
CA LYS A 594 11.22 15.76 -24.30
C LYS A 594 11.83 15.99 -22.93
N LEU A 595 12.33 14.95 -22.29
CA LEU A 595 13.05 15.06 -21.02
C LEU A 595 14.51 15.47 -21.24
N ASP A 596 15.03 16.38 -20.40
CA ASP A 596 16.40 16.89 -20.50
C ASP A 596 17.44 15.93 -19.92
N SER A 597 17.05 15.09 -18.97
CA SER A 597 17.93 14.13 -18.31
C SER A 597 17.16 12.91 -17.80
N SER A 598 17.88 11.81 -17.58
CA SER A 598 17.35 10.65 -16.86
C SER A 598 17.17 10.96 -15.38
N ILE A 599 16.24 10.26 -14.73
CA ILE A 599 16.10 10.27 -13.28
C ILE A 599 17.38 9.72 -12.63
N LYS A 600 18.01 10.51 -11.75
CA LYS A 600 19.24 10.18 -11.00
C LYS A 600 19.04 10.13 -9.48
N LEU A 601 18.06 10.86 -8.95
CA LEU A 601 17.74 10.91 -7.53
C LEU A 601 16.27 10.54 -7.33
N ILE A 602 16.02 9.47 -6.58
CA ILE A 602 14.67 9.00 -6.27
C ILE A 602 14.40 9.15 -4.78
N PHE A 603 13.25 9.75 -4.46
CA PHE A 603 12.65 9.74 -3.13
C PHE A 603 11.45 8.82 -3.12
N ASN A 604 11.55 7.68 -2.42
CA ASN A 604 10.47 6.73 -2.23
C ASN A 604 10.02 6.74 -0.75
N LEU A 605 9.00 7.55 -0.47
CA LEU A 605 8.54 7.83 0.90
C LEU A 605 7.19 7.14 1.12
N ALA A 606 7.15 6.16 2.04
CA ALA A 606 5.98 5.33 2.34
C ALA A 606 5.31 4.73 1.09
N ASN A 607 6.04 3.89 0.35
CA ASN A 607 5.58 3.41 -0.95
C ASN A 607 6.19 2.06 -1.38
N GLY A 608 5.36 1.19 -1.96
CA GLY A 608 5.74 -0.10 -2.55
C GLY A 608 6.02 -0.07 -4.06
N LEU A 609 5.97 1.11 -4.70
CA LEU A 609 6.10 1.25 -6.16
C LEU A 609 7.28 0.47 -6.74
N LEU A 610 8.47 0.63 -6.15
CA LEU A 610 9.71 0.16 -6.75
C LEU A 610 9.69 -1.32 -7.13
N LEU A 611 9.23 -2.20 -6.25
CA LEU A 611 9.38 -3.66 -6.44
C LEU A 611 8.15 -4.49 -6.08
N THR A 612 7.05 -3.87 -5.62
CA THR A 612 5.80 -4.61 -5.36
C THR A 612 4.66 -4.19 -6.28
N GLN A 613 4.55 -2.90 -6.64
CA GLN A 613 3.47 -2.41 -7.50
C GLN A 613 3.88 -2.18 -8.96
N HIS A 614 5.13 -1.84 -9.27
CA HIS A 614 5.55 -1.66 -10.67
C HIS A 614 5.68 -3.00 -11.40
N SER A 615 5.49 -2.99 -12.72
CA SER A 615 5.63 -4.18 -13.55
C SER A 615 7.09 -4.59 -13.74
N ASN A 616 7.31 -5.85 -14.14
CA ASN A 616 8.61 -6.41 -14.46
C ASN A 616 9.66 -6.15 -13.36
N VAL A 617 9.42 -6.74 -12.20
CA VAL A 617 10.28 -6.57 -11.02
C VAL A 617 11.73 -6.95 -11.31
N ASN A 618 11.99 -8.00 -12.09
CA ASN A 618 13.35 -8.42 -12.43
C ASN A 618 14.12 -7.37 -13.24
N GLN A 619 13.47 -6.72 -14.21
CA GLN A 619 14.09 -5.60 -14.93
C GLN A 619 14.33 -4.43 -13.97
N THR A 620 13.37 -4.12 -13.11
CA THR A 620 13.50 -3.02 -12.15
C THR A 620 14.63 -3.26 -11.15
N VAL A 621 14.85 -4.51 -10.73
CA VAL A 621 15.99 -4.91 -9.90
C VAL A 621 17.31 -4.63 -10.62
N GLN A 622 17.44 -5.02 -11.89
CA GLN A 622 18.65 -4.77 -12.69
C GLN A 622 18.91 -3.27 -12.85
N LEU A 623 17.86 -2.51 -13.16
CA LEU A 623 17.89 -1.06 -13.30
C LEU A 623 18.38 -0.38 -12.03
N LEU A 624 17.77 -0.71 -10.89
CA LEU A 624 18.09 -0.11 -9.60
C LEU A 624 19.43 -0.60 -9.05
N ALA A 625 19.91 -1.81 -9.39
CA ALA A 625 21.17 -2.34 -8.90
C ALA A 625 22.40 -1.52 -9.37
N ASP A 626 22.34 -0.93 -10.57
CA ASP A 626 23.41 -0.09 -11.09
C ASP A 626 23.26 1.38 -10.64
N LYS A 627 24.24 1.86 -9.87
CA LYS A 627 24.29 3.25 -9.39
C LYS A 627 24.49 4.28 -10.52
N LYS A 628 24.91 3.86 -11.72
CA LYS A 628 24.99 4.75 -12.88
C LYS A 628 23.61 5.15 -13.40
N ASN A 629 22.62 4.28 -13.20
CA ASN A 629 21.23 4.55 -13.61
C ASN A 629 20.59 5.55 -12.64
N VAL A 630 20.61 5.20 -11.35
CA VAL A 630 20.12 6.05 -10.24
C VAL A 630 21.26 6.25 -9.26
N GLU A 631 21.75 7.48 -9.10
CA GLU A 631 22.92 7.79 -8.25
C GLU A 631 22.60 7.64 -6.77
N MET A 632 21.37 7.98 -6.36
CA MET A 632 20.92 7.82 -4.99
C MET A 632 19.42 7.48 -4.91
N LEU A 633 19.09 6.50 -4.07
CA LEU A 633 17.73 6.17 -3.68
C LEU A 633 17.55 6.42 -2.18
N VAL A 634 16.68 7.38 -1.83
CA VAL A 634 16.29 7.65 -0.45
C VAL A 634 14.95 6.98 -0.18
N VAL A 635 14.89 6.12 0.83
CA VAL A 635 13.66 5.42 1.23
C VAL A 635 13.29 5.79 2.65
N SER A 636 12.05 6.22 2.85
CA SER A 636 11.41 6.35 4.16
C SER A 636 10.32 5.29 4.29
N ASP A 637 10.41 4.42 5.29
CA ASP A 637 9.50 3.29 5.48
C ASP A 637 9.45 2.89 6.96
N VAL A 638 8.42 2.13 7.35
CA VAL A 638 8.32 1.54 8.69
C VAL A 638 9.12 0.23 8.75
N PHE A 639 9.23 -0.48 7.62
CA PHE A 639 9.86 -1.79 7.52
C PHE A 639 10.92 -1.84 6.43
N LEU A 640 11.81 -2.83 6.54
CA LEU A 640 12.72 -3.19 5.44
C LEU A 640 11.97 -3.96 4.33
N THR A 641 11.11 -3.25 3.60
CA THR A 641 10.37 -3.74 2.44
C THR A 641 11.33 -4.14 1.30
N SER A 642 10.83 -4.85 0.27
CA SER A 642 11.68 -5.25 -0.87
C SER A 642 12.35 -4.06 -1.54
N GLY A 643 11.63 -2.95 -1.71
CA GLY A 643 12.19 -1.70 -2.24
C GLY A 643 13.22 -1.06 -1.30
N ALA A 644 12.99 -1.09 0.02
CA ALA A 644 13.91 -0.53 1.01
C ALA A 644 15.29 -1.21 1.00
N ARG A 645 15.40 -2.48 0.59
CA ARG A 645 16.70 -3.16 0.40
C ARG A 645 17.58 -2.50 -0.67
N PHE A 646 16.98 -1.72 -1.58
CA PHE A 646 17.66 -0.95 -2.62
C PHE A 646 17.93 0.49 -2.22
N ALA A 647 17.64 0.93 -0.98
CA ALA A 647 17.85 2.31 -0.49
C ALA A 647 19.31 2.62 -0.13
N ASP A 648 19.90 3.71 -0.64
CA ASP A 648 21.25 4.12 -0.22
C ASP A 648 21.23 4.83 1.13
N LEU A 649 20.15 5.56 1.38
CA LEU A 649 19.74 6.00 2.71
C LEU A 649 18.37 5.43 3.03
N LEU A 650 18.30 4.77 4.19
CA LEU A 650 17.09 4.18 4.72
C LEU A 650 16.71 4.90 6.01
N LEU A 651 15.54 5.54 6.00
CA LEU A 651 15.09 6.44 7.05
C LEU A 651 13.84 5.83 7.74
N PRO A 652 13.87 5.60 9.05
CA PRO A 652 12.76 4.96 9.76
C PRO A 652 11.61 5.93 9.99
N ALA A 653 10.44 5.59 9.45
CA ALA A 653 9.20 6.35 9.58
C ALA A 653 8.33 5.86 10.76
N PRO A 654 7.55 6.75 11.40
CA PRO A 654 6.53 6.35 12.34
C PRO A 654 5.32 5.72 11.62
N SER A 655 4.64 4.82 12.31
CA SER A 655 3.29 4.34 12.00
C SER A 655 2.24 5.36 12.44
N PHE A 656 0.99 5.15 12.03
CA PHE A 656 -0.11 6.03 12.43
C PHE A 656 -0.43 5.99 13.94
N PHE A 657 0.07 5.02 14.71
CA PHE A 657 -0.05 5.06 16.19
C PHE A 657 0.77 6.19 16.83
N GLU A 658 1.75 6.72 16.11
CA GLU A 658 2.83 7.54 16.66
C GLU A 658 2.79 9.00 16.22
N VAL A 659 1.80 9.37 15.40
CA VAL A 659 1.64 10.75 14.90
C VAL A 659 0.17 11.15 14.80
N ASP A 660 -0.11 12.42 15.08
CA ASP A 660 -1.41 13.03 14.77
C ASP A 660 -1.49 13.36 13.27
N ASN A 661 -2.67 13.16 12.67
CA ASN A 661 -2.95 13.54 11.29
C ASN A 661 -4.46 13.57 11.00
N ILE A 662 -4.86 14.21 9.90
CA ILE A 662 -6.24 14.22 9.40
C ILE A 662 -6.36 13.19 8.27
N VAL A 663 -7.38 12.34 8.34
CA VAL A 663 -7.60 11.23 7.40
C VAL A 663 -8.87 11.51 6.59
N PRO A 664 -8.75 11.77 5.28
CA PRO A 664 -9.91 11.91 4.42
C PRO A 664 -10.59 10.56 4.18
N PRO A 665 -11.87 10.56 3.78
CA PRO A 665 -12.52 9.38 3.23
C PRO A 665 -11.81 8.97 1.93
N TRP A 666 -12.01 7.74 1.46
CA TRP A 666 -11.30 7.25 0.27
C TRP A 666 -11.94 7.70 -1.03
N VAL A 667 -13.28 7.69 -1.08
CA VAL A 667 -14.09 8.00 -2.27
C VAL A 667 -15.10 9.09 -1.91
N THR A 668 -16.39 8.76 -1.88
CA THR A 668 -17.49 9.72 -1.95
C THR A 668 -18.20 9.89 -0.61
N ASP A 669 -17.59 9.44 0.48
CA ASP A 669 -18.20 9.50 1.81
C ASP A 669 -18.11 10.90 2.43
N ASN A 670 -19.10 11.25 3.23
CA ASN A 670 -19.24 12.56 3.84
C ASN A 670 -18.74 12.60 5.29
N TYR A 671 -17.50 12.15 5.55
CA TYR A 671 -16.88 12.28 6.88
C TYR A 671 -15.40 12.65 6.83
N LEU A 672 -14.85 13.14 7.94
CA LEU A 672 -13.43 13.43 8.12
C LEU A 672 -12.90 12.77 9.41
N LEU A 673 -11.77 12.07 9.26
CA LEU A 673 -10.94 11.37 10.25
C LEU A 673 -9.99 12.24 11.07
N TYR A 674 -10.01 12.26 12.41
CA TYR A 674 -8.82 12.67 13.16
C TYR A 674 -8.12 11.44 13.74
N ASN A 675 -6.88 11.19 13.31
CA ASN A 675 -6.05 10.16 13.91
C ASN A 675 -5.24 10.77 15.05
N HIS A 676 -5.45 10.25 16.26
CA HIS A 676 -4.67 10.66 17.41
C HIS A 676 -3.40 9.82 17.57
N ARG A 677 -2.32 10.50 17.95
CA ARG A 677 -1.13 9.83 18.48
C ARG A 677 -1.47 9.07 19.76
N CYS A 678 -1.31 7.76 19.73
CA CYS A 678 -1.52 6.85 20.86
C CYS A 678 -0.26 6.59 21.69
N MET A 679 0.91 6.72 21.09
CA MET A 679 2.19 6.42 21.73
C MET A 679 3.32 7.27 21.15
N GLU A 680 4.45 7.32 21.84
CA GLU A 680 5.66 7.94 21.30
C GLU A 680 6.25 7.11 20.15
N PRO A 681 6.90 7.75 19.15
CA PRO A 681 7.61 7.04 18.10
C PRO A 681 8.66 6.05 18.63
N LEU A 682 8.59 4.79 18.19
CA LEU A 682 9.54 3.76 18.57
C LEU A 682 10.92 4.02 17.94
N PHE A 683 11.96 3.58 18.65
CA PHE A 683 13.35 3.47 18.19
C PHE A 683 14.03 4.76 17.68
N GLY A 684 13.40 5.93 17.83
CA GLY A 684 13.88 7.19 17.26
C GLY A 684 13.40 7.46 15.83
N CYS A 685 12.32 6.81 15.40
CA CYS A 685 11.61 7.13 14.16
C CYS A 685 11.19 8.61 14.14
N ARG A 686 11.30 9.24 12.97
CA ARG A 686 10.85 10.63 12.75
C ARG A 686 9.96 10.71 11.53
N PHE A 687 8.86 11.44 11.65
CA PHE A 687 8.03 11.74 10.49
C PHE A 687 8.80 12.60 9.49
N GLU A 688 8.50 12.44 8.20
CA GLU A 688 9.33 12.95 7.12
C GLU A 688 9.54 14.47 7.16
N TYR A 689 8.53 15.22 7.60
CA TYR A 689 8.65 16.67 7.76
C TYR A 689 9.90 17.10 8.54
N GLN A 690 10.26 16.38 9.61
CA GLN A 690 11.35 16.78 10.52
C GLN A 690 12.72 16.76 9.81
N TRP A 691 13.06 15.64 9.16
CA TRP A 691 14.36 15.53 8.48
C TRP A 691 14.37 16.24 7.12
N ILE A 692 13.21 16.45 6.48
CA ILE A 692 13.10 17.29 5.28
C ILE A 692 13.36 18.76 5.65
N ARG A 693 12.86 19.23 6.81
CA ARG A 693 13.20 20.57 7.33
C ARG A 693 14.70 20.72 7.57
N GLU A 694 15.33 19.73 8.21
CA GLU A 694 16.80 19.72 8.40
C GLU A 694 17.54 19.71 7.05
N THR A 695 17.04 18.97 6.06
CA THR A 695 17.57 18.99 4.68
C THR A 695 17.43 20.37 4.04
N ALA A 696 16.30 21.05 4.23
CA ALA A 696 16.06 22.41 3.76
C ALA A 696 17.02 23.41 4.42
N ALA A 697 17.31 23.27 5.72
CA ALA A 697 18.32 24.06 6.41
C ALA A 697 19.70 23.91 5.77
N TYR A 698 20.10 22.67 5.47
CA TYR A 698 21.35 22.40 4.76
C TYR A 698 21.40 22.98 3.35
N LEU A 699 20.25 23.16 2.69
CA LEU A 699 20.11 23.83 1.40
C LEU A 699 20.06 25.36 1.50
N GLY A 700 19.81 25.92 2.69
CA GLY A 700 19.59 27.35 2.90
C GLY A 700 18.15 27.79 2.59
N LEU A 701 17.20 26.85 2.64
CA LEU A 701 15.78 27.02 2.25
C LEU A 701 14.81 26.77 3.42
N GLU A 702 15.28 26.70 4.66
CA GLU A 702 14.42 26.33 5.81
C GLU A 702 13.24 27.29 6.00
N GLU A 703 13.48 28.60 5.99
CA GLU A 703 12.43 29.62 6.20
C GLU A 703 11.32 29.53 5.13
N ASP A 704 11.71 29.45 3.85
CA ASP A 704 10.76 29.31 2.73
C ASP A 704 10.04 27.96 2.77
N PHE A 705 10.75 26.91 3.20
CA PHE A 705 10.18 25.57 3.35
C PHE A 705 9.13 25.53 4.45
N ILE A 706 9.40 26.10 5.63
CA ILE A 706 8.45 26.09 6.75
C ILE A 706 7.29 27.06 6.54
N ASP A 707 7.49 28.16 5.80
CA ASP A 707 6.44 29.14 5.51
C ASP A 707 5.67 29.57 6.78
N GLY A 708 6.45 29.89 7.82
CA GLY A 708 5.96 30.27 9.15
C GLY A 708 5.37 29.13 9.99
N LYS A 709 5.44 27.88 9.56
CA LYS A 709 4.89 26.70 10.24
C LYS A 709 6.03 25.78 10.68
N ALA A 710 6.55 25.97 11.89
CA ALA A 710 7.70 25.24 12.39
C ALA A 710 7.39 23.75 12.70
N THR A 711 6.14 23.41 12.98
CA THR A 711 5.69 22.10 13.44
C THR A 711 4.63 21.47 12.52
N GLN A 712 4.47 20.14 12.62
CA GLN A 712 3.39 19.42 11.94
C GLN A 712 2.00 19.90 12.35
N GLU A 713 1.81 20.24 13.63
CA GLU A 713 0.54 20.74 14.15
C GLU A 713 0.16 22.08 13.51
N GLU A 714 1.12 22.99 13.34
CA GLU A 714 0.90 24.26 12.64
C GLU A 714 0.57 24.06 11.16
N TRP A 715 1.22 23.10 10.48
CA TRP A 715 0.86 22.72 9.12
C TRP A 715 -0.56 22.17 9.03
N MET A 716 -0.90 21.21 9.88
CA MET A 716 -2.23 20.60 9.91
C MET A 716 -3.31 21.65 10.19
N LYS A 717 -3.06 22.56 11.14
CA LYS A 717 -3.95 23.67 11.45
C LYS A 717 -4.13 24.62 10.28
N ALA A 718 -3.05 25.04 9.63
CA ALA A 718 -3.13 25.99 8.51
C ALA A 718 -3.92 25.42 7.33
N LEU A 719 -3.69 24.14 6.98
CA LEU A 719 -4.39 23.48 5.89
C LEU A 719 -5.87 23.20 6.22
N TYR A 720 -6.16 22.83 7.47
CA TYR A 720 -7.54 22.66 7.94
C TYR A 720 -8.30 23.99 7.94
N ASP A 721 -7.69 25.07 8.44
CA ASP A 721 -8.29 26.41 8.44
C ASP A 721 -8.48 26.96 7.01
N ASP A 722 -7.69 26.53 6.03
CA ASP A 722 -7.90 26.89 4.63
C ASP A 722 -9.16 26.22 4.06
N ALA A 723 -9.33 24.92 4.30
CA ALA A 723 -10.55 24.20 3.91
C ALA A 723 -11.82 24.80 4.54
N ARG A 724 -11.75 25.21 5.80
CA ARG A 724 -12.87 25.88 6.51
C ARG A 724 -13.36 27.16 5.85
N LYS A 725 -12.54 27.84 5.03
CA LYS A 725 -12.98 29.04 4.29
C LYS A 725 -14.01 28.68 3.22
N SER A 726 -13.91 27.48 2.65
CA SER A 726 -14.79 26.96 1.61
C SER A 726 -15.87 26.04 2.17
N GLU A 727 -15.60 25.36 3.29
CA GLU A 727 -16.50 24.45 4.00
C GLU A 727 -16.82 25.01 5.40
N PRO A 728 -17.76 25.96 5.53
CA PRO A 728 -18.02 26.65 6.80
C PRO A 728 -18.65 25.76 7.88
N GLU A 729 -19.16 24.57 7.51
CA GLU A 729 -19.68 23.58 8.46
C GLU A 729 -18.57 22.90 9.28
N LEU A 730 -17.33 22.93 8.79
CA LEU A 730 -16.19 22.37 9.50
C LEU A 730 -15.97 23.13 10.83
N PRO A 731 -16.00 22.43 11.98
CA PRO A 731 -15.81 23.03 13.29
C PRO A 731 -14.36 23.50 13.45
N THR A 732 -14.03 24.14 14.57
CA THR A 732 -12.62 24.44 14.86
C THR A 732 -11.79 23.17 14.94
N LEU A 733 -10.48 23.25 14.68
CA LEU A 733 -9.61 22.07 14.73
C LEU A 733 -9.66 21.38 16.10
N GLU A 734 -9.76 22.14 17.19
CA GLU A 734 -9.83 21.59 18.55
C GLU A 734 -11.14 20.83 18.80
N GLU A 735 -12.27 21.35 18.31
CA GLU A 735 -13.56 20.65 18.38
C GLU A 735 -13.52 19.37 17.54
N PHE A 736 -12.98 19.43 16.33
CA PHE A 736 -12.83 18.26 15.45
C PHE A 736 -11.91 17.20 16.07
N LYS A 737 -10.73 17.61 16.56
CA LYS A 737 -9.76 16.76 17.25
C LYS A 737 -10.42 16.05 18.44
N SER A 738 -11.11 16.80 19.30
CA SER A 738 -11.85 16.24 20.45
C SER A 738 -12.91 15.21 20.04
N ALA A 739 -13.63 15.46 18.94
CA ALA A 739 -14.66 14.54 18.44
C ALA A 739 -14.09 13.29 17.74
N GLY A 740 -12.91 13.37 17.14
CA GLY A 740 -12.26 12.28 16.40
C GLY A 740 -12.86 11.99 15.02
N CYS A 741 -14.11 12.38 14.79
CA CYS A 741 -14.83 12.22 13.53
C CYS A 741 -15.78 13.40 13.33
N PHE A 742 -15.77 13.97 12.13
CA PHE A 742 -16.77 14.93 11.67
C PHE A 742 -17.56 14.32 10.52
N VAL A 743 -18.87 14.54 10.47
CA VAL A 743 -19.74 14.09 9.38
C VAL A 743 -20.34 15.34 8.76
N PHE A 744 -20.10 15.53 7.47
CA PHE A 744 -20.66 16.66 6.73
C PHE A 744 -22.18 16.48 6.60
N GLU A 745 -22.92 17.58 6.48
CA GLU A 745 -24.37 17.51 6.27
C GLU A 745 -24.69 16.74 4.97
N ALA A 746 -25.55 15.74 5.07
CA ALA A 746 -25.93 14.94 3.91
C ALA A 746 -26.80 15.77 2.95
N GLY A 747 -26.30 16.00 1.74
CA GLY A 747 -27.06 16.57 0.63
C GLY A 747 -28.04 15.58 -0.01
N ASP A 748 -28.78 16.05 -1.02
CA ASP A 748 -29.60 15.18 -1.86
C ASP A 748 -28.72 14.14 -2.59
N PRO A 749 -29.22 12.90 -2.81
CA PRO A 749 -28.49 11.88 -3.56
C PRO A 749 -28.00 12.42 -4.92
N HIS A 750 -26.69 12.33 -5.16
CA HIS A 750 -26.11 12.76 -6.42
C HIS A 750 -26.33 11.70 -7.50
N ILE A 751 -26.99 12.08 -8.59
CA ILE A 751 -27.22 11.25 -9.77
C ILE A 751 -26.47 11.89 -10.94
N ALA A 752 -25.37 11.27 -11.38
CA ALA A 752 -24.56 11.82 -12.47
C ALA A 752 -25.40 12.11 -13.71
N PHE A 753 -25.23 13.33 -14.23
CA PHE A 753 -25.89 13.83 -15.45
C PHE A 753 -27.42 13.96 -15.38
N GLN A 754 -28.07 13.76 -14.23
CA GLN A 754 -29.54 13.87 -14.11
C GLN A 754 -30.06 15.20 -14.65
N GLU A 755 -29.47 16.32 -14.20
CA GLU A 755 -29.87 17.66 -14.63
C GLU A 755 -29.70 17.86 -16.14
N ILE A 756 -28.59 17.38 -16.71
CA ILE A 756 -28.33 17.45 -18.16
C ILE A 756 -29.41 16.70 -18.93
N ILE A 757 -29.79 15.49 -18.47
CA ILE A 757 -30.79 14.68 -19.15
C ILE A 757 -32.20 15.26 -19.00
N GLU A 758 -32.58 15.74 -17.82
CA GLU A 758 -33.90 16.31 -17.56
C GLU A 758 -34.13 17.64 -18.30
N ASN A 759 -33.10 18.48 -18.36
CA ASN A 759 -33.16 19.81 -18.98
C ASN A 759 -32.72 19.84 -20.44
N LYS A 760 -32.33 18.70 -21.02
CA LYS A 760 -31.78 18.61 -22.38
C LYS A 760 -30.53 19.51 -22.55
N GLY A 761 -29.68 19.50 -21.52
CA GLY A 761 -28.44 20.26 -21.45
C GLY A 761 -27.34 19.71 -22.36
N ARG A 762 -26.14 20.29 -22.24
CA ARG A 762 -24.94 19.87 -22.99
C ARG A 762 -23.93 19.22 -22.04
N PHE A 763 -23.24 18.21 -22.53
CA PHE A 763 -22.05 17.63 -21.88
C PHE A 763 -20.82 18.50 -22.14
N ASP A 764 -19.78 18.37 -21.32
CA ASP A 764 -18.51 19.10 -21.46
C ASP A 764 -17.58 18.49 -22.53
N THR A 765 -18.14 17.71 -23.45
CA THR A 765 -17.44 17.18 -24.62
C THR A 765 -17.39 18.22 -25.74
N PRO A 766 -16.47 18.09 -26.72
CA PRO A 766 -16.43 18.97 -27.89
C PRO A 766 -17.76 19.09 -28.63
N SER A 767 -18.52 17.99 -28.76
CA SER A 767 -19.83 17.99 -29.42
C SER A 767 -20.99 18.52 -28.56
N GLY A 768 -20.83 18.58 -27.23
CA GLY A 768 -21.92 18.82 -26.30
C GLY A 768 -22.83 17.60 -26.03
N LYS A 769 -22.47 16.44 -26.58
CA LYS A 769 -23.18 15.15 -26.45
C LYS A 769 -22.26 14.09 -25.84
N ILE A 770 -22.81 12.95 -25.42
CA ILE A 770 -22.02 11.78 -25.05
C ILE A 770 -21.34 11.24 -26.32
N GLU A 771 -20.01 11.27 -26.36
CA GLU A 771 -19.23 10.86 -27.54
C GLU A 771 -18.93 9.36 -27.49
N ILE A 772 -19.86 8.55 -28.02
CA ILE A 772 -19.61 7.14 -28.29
C ILE A 772 -18.51 7.04 -29.37
N PHE A 773 -18.63 7.84 -30.42
CA PHE A 773 -17.52 8.12 -31.32
C PHE A 773 -16.83 9.42 -30.90
N SER A 774 -15.56 9.33 -30.49
CA SER A 774 -14.74 10.52 -30.21
C SER A 774 -13.93 10.89 -31.44
N LYS A 775 -14.27 12.04 -32.05
CA LYS A 775 -13.51 12.57 -33.17
C LYS A 775 -12.07 12.88 -32.78
N THR A 776 -11.85 13.36 -31.56
CA THR A 776 -10.51 13.63 -31.03
C THR A 776 -9.63 12.38 -31.01
N LEU A 777 -10.17 11.22 -30.63
CA LEU A 777 -9.43 9.95 -30.66
C LEU A 777 -9.23 9.44 -32.09
N TYR A 778 -10.25 9.57 -32.95
CA TYR A 778 -10.15 9.20 -34.36
C TYR A 778 -9.04 9.96 -35.09
N ASP A 779 -8.96 11.27 -34.87
CA ASP A 779 -7.98 12.16 -35.52
C ASP A 779 -6.53 11.91 -35.05
N MET A 780 -6.30 11.03 -34.06
CA MET A 780 -4.96 10.57 -33.69
C MET A 780 -4.34 9.60 -34.72
N ASP A 781 -5.13 9.09 -35.66
CA ASP A 781 -4.69 8.22 -36.77
C ASP A 781 -3.95 6.95 -36.30
N ARG A 782 -4.51 6.29 -35.26
CA ARG A 782 -4.01 5.03 -34.69
C ARG A 782 -5.15 4.01 -34.49
N PRO A 783 -5.97 3.71 -35.51
CA PRO A 783 -7.24 3.00 -35.34
C PRO A 783 -7.10 1.61 -34.70
N ASP A 784 -5.97 0.92 -34.90
CA ASP A 784 -5.74 -0.43 -34.37
C ASP A 784 -5.46 -0.46 -32.86
N GLU A 785 -5.02 0.66 -32.26
CA GLU A 785 -4.70 0.75 -30.83
C GLU A 785 -5.60 1.77 -30.10
N ILE A 786 -5.98 2.85 -30.78
CA ILE A 786 -6.80 3.96 -30.28
C ILE A 786 -7.92 4.24 -31.30
N PRO A 787 -8.94 3.37 -31.39
CA PRO A 787 -10.07 3.58 -32.30
C PRO A 787 -10.94 4.76 -31.89
N GLY A 788 -11.53 5.44 -32.88
CA GLY A 788 -12.53 6.51 -32.67
C GLY A 788 -13.81 6.05 -31.97
N LEU A 789 -14.15 4.76 -32.03
CA LEU A 789 -15.31 4.11 -31.40
C LEU A 789 -14.89 3.08 -30.33
N PRO A 790 -15.74 2.73 -29.33
CA PRO A 790 -15.50 1.60 -28.44
C PRO A 790 -15.54 0.32 -29.25
N ARG A 791 -14.45 -0.46 -29.25
CA ARG A 791 -14.44 -1.80 -29.83
C ARG A 791 -13.50 -2.73 -29.10
N TYR A 792 -13.80 -4.03 -29.14
CA TYR A 792 -12.81 -5.04 -28.83
C TYR A 792 -11.55 -4.82 -29.67
N THR A 793 -10.47 -4.54 -28.97
CA THR A 793 -9.14 -4.38 -29.54
C THR A 793 -8.28 -5.46 -28.92
N ALA A 794 -7.81 -6.40 -29.74
CA ALA A 794 -6.89 -7.43 -29.29
C ALA A 794 -5.61 -6.76 -28.79
N CYS A 795 -5.12 -7.19 -27.62
CA CYS A 795 -3.92 -6.65 -27.01
C CYS A 795 -2.84 -7.74 -26.88
N ALA A 796 -1.59 -7.31 -26.80
CA ALA A 796 -0.48 -8.24 -26.57
C ALA A 796 -0.65 -8.97 -25.24
N GLU A 797 -0.30 -10.25 -25.22
CA GLU A 797 -0.58 -11.18 -24.12
C GLU A 797 -2.07 -11.32 -23.75
N GLY A 798 -2.96 -10.92 -24.68
CA GLY A 798 -4.39 -11.22 -24.63
C GLY A 798 -4.70 -12.65 -25.11
N PRO A 799 -5.99 -13.05 -25.12
CA PRO A 799 -6.39 -14.42 -25.46
C PRO A 799 -6.06 -14.87 -26.89
N ASP A 800 -5.85 -13.92 -27.81
CA ASP A 800 -5.59 -14.15 -29.24
C ASP A 800 -4.09 -14.02 -29.60
N ASP A 801 -3.22 -13.71 -28.62
CA ASP A 801 -1.79 -13.54 -28.87
C ASP A 801 -1.12 -14.91 -29.15
N PRO A 802 -0.33 -15.05 -30.24
CA PRO A 802 0.37 -16.30 -30.58
C PRO A 802 1.28 -16.85 -29.46
N ILE A 803 1.80 -15.99 -28.57
CA ILE A 803 2.64 -16.45 -27.45
C ILE A 803 1.87 -17.36 -26.48
N LYS A 804 0.54 -17.39 -26.55
CA LYS A 804 -0.32 -18.32 -25.83
C LYS A 804 0.00 -19.79 -26.12
N GLU A 805 0.54 -20.12 -27.29
CA GLU A 805 1.01 -21.49 -27.57
C GLU A 805 2.14 -21.92 -26.62
N LYS A 806 3.01 -20.97 -26.24
CA LYS A 806 4.09 -21.18 -25.27
C LYS A 806 3.59 -21.04 -23.83
N TYR A 807 2.71 -20.06 -23.59
CA TYR A 807 2.19 -19.67 -22.29
C TYR A 807 0.65 -19.68 -22.28
N PRO A 808 0.02 -20.86 -22.08
CA PRO A 808 -1.40 -21.04 -22.38
C PRO A 808 -2.38 -20.48 -21.34
N LEU A 809 -1.91 -20.02 -20.19
CA LEU A 809 -2.76 -19.53 -19.10
C LEU A 809 -2.65 -18.02 -18.96
N GLN A 810 -3.77 -17.33 -18.79
CA GLN A 810 -3.79 -15.91 -18.45
C GLN A 810 -3.60 -15.73 -16.94
N LEU A 811 -2.71 -14.82 -16.53
CA LEU A 811 -2.48 -14.46 -15.14
C LEU A 811 -3.09 -13.10 -14.82
N ILE A 812 -3.93 -13.08 -13.79
CA ILE A 812 -4.48 -11.85 -13.20
C ILE A 812 -4.03 -11.64 -11.75
N GLY A 813 -3.93 -10.38 -11.36
CA GLY A 813 -3.76 -9.95 -9.98
C GLY A 813 -5.10 -9.73 -9.30
N TYR A 814 -5.16 -9.90 -7.97
CA TYR A 814 -6.33 -9.52 -7.19
C TYR A 814 -5.98 -8.95 -5.82
N HIS A 815 -6.81 -8.04 -5.31
CA HIS A 815 -6.72 -7.57 -3.93
C HIS A 815 -7.25 -8.63 -2.97
N THR A 816 -6.44 -8.98 -1.98
CA THR A 816 -6.72 -10.02 -0.99
C THR A 816 -7.31 -9.43 0.30
N LYS A 817 -8.07 -10.23 1.07
CA LYS A 817 -8.52 -9.83 2.42
C LYS A 817 -7.38 -9.76 3.44
N ARG A 818 -6.21 -10.34 3.15
CA ARG A 818 -5.06 -10.35 4.06
C ARG A 818 -4.14 -9.12 3.96
N ARG A 819 -4.23 -8.35 2.88
CA ARG A 819 -3.37 -7.16 2.67
C ARG A 819 -4.16 -5.95 2.19
N CYS A 820 -3.54 -4.80 2.39
CA CYS A 820 -3.87 -3.56 1.69
C CYS A 820 -2.61 -3.24 0.87
N HIS A 821 -2.64 -3.53 -0.42
CA HIS A 821 -1.43 -3.59 -1.24
C HIS A 821 -0.38 -4.51 -0.62
N SER A 822 0.82 -3.98 -0.36
CA SER A 822 1.91 -4.69 0.30
C SER A 822 1.93 -4.54 1.83
N ILE A 823 0.99 -3.77 2.41
CA ILE A 823 0.86 -3.61 3.86
C ILE A 823 0.21 -4.88 4.43
N HIS A 824 0.67 -5.30 5.62
CA HIS A 824 0.36 -6.57 6.28
C HIS A 824 1.09 -7.80 5.73
N GLU A 825 2.00 -7.66 4.75
CA GLU A 825 2.69 -8.81 4.17
C GLU A 825 3.57 -9.58 5.18
N ASN A 826 4.06 -8.90 6.23
CA ASN A 826 4.80 -9.50 7.33
C ASN A 826 3.91 -9.94 8.52
N ASN A 827 2.58 -9.92 8.37
CA ASN A 827 1.65 -10.27 9.43
C ASN A 827 1.18 -11.73 9.30
N THR A 828 1.67 -12.59 10.19
CA THR A 828 1.37 -14.03 10.17
C THR A 828 -0.10 -14.36 10.40
N LEU A 829 -0.83 -13.58 11.22
CA LEU A 829 -2.27 -13.79 11.40
C LEU A 829 -3.05 -13.54 10.10
N MET A 830 -2.61 -12.59 9.30
CA MET A 830 -3.20 -12.30 8.00
C MET A 830 -2.87 -13.41 6.98
N GLU A 831 -1.66 -13.99 7.04
CA GLU A 831 -1.33 -15.20 6.26
C GLU A 831 -2.16 -16.42 6.65
N GLU A 832 -2.43 -16.63 7.94
CA GLU A 832 -3.32 -17.71 8.39
C GLU A 832 -4.76 -17.52 7.90
N LEU A 833 -5.25 -16.27 7.83
CA LEU A 833 -6.58 -15.92 7.35
C LEU A 833 -6.77 -16.19 5.84
N GLU A 834 -5.74 -15.91 5.03
CA GLU A 834 -5.69 -16.24 3.60
C GLU A 834 -4.27 -16.64 3.20
N PRO A 835 -3.96 -17.95 3.23
CA PRO A 835 -2.64 -18.45 2.87
C PRO A 835 -2.25 -18.03 1.45
N PRO A 836 -0.98 -17.65 1.21
CA PRO A 836 -0.49 -17.37 -0.14
C PRO A 836 -0.66 -18.59 -1.04
N ALA A 837 -1.44 -18.44 -2.11
CA ALA A 837 -1.63 -19.49 -3.10
C ALA A 837 -1.95 -18.90 -4.48
N VAL A 838 -1.61 -19.65 -5.54
CA VAL A 838 -2.11 -19.39 -6.90
C VAL A 838 -3.37 -20.18 -7.15
N TRP A 839 -4.43 -19.50 -7.60
CA TRP A 839 -5.68 -20.14 -7.95
C TRP A 839 -5.54 -20.77 -9.33
N ILE A 840 -5.94 -22.03 -9.46
CA ILE A 840 -5.95 -22.76 -10.73
C ILE A 840 -7.23 -23.57 -10.85
N HIS A 841 -7.85 -23.53 -12.04
CA HIS A 841 -9.08 -24.26 -12.31
C HIS A 841 -8.88 -25.77 -12.23
N LEU A 842 -9.90 -26.52 -11.80
CA LEU A 842 -9.85 -27.98 -11.63
C LEU A 842 -9.29 -28.71 -12.86
N GLN A 843 -9.77 -28.35 -14.06
CA GLN A 843 -9.32 -28.98 -15.30
C GLN A 843 -7.88 -28.60 -15.66
N ASP A 844 -7.48 -27.33 -15.50
CA ASP A 844 -6.13 -26.89 -15.86
C ASP A 844 -5.07 -27.51 -14.94
N ALA A 845 -5.43 -27.76 -13.67
CA ALA A 845 -4.62 -28.50 -12.73
C ALA A 845 -4.55 -30.00 -13.08
N ALA A 846 -5.69 -30.62 -13.42
CA ALA A 846 -5.75 -32.03 -13.82
C ALA A 846 -4.91 -32.30 -15.07
N ASP A 847 -5.01 -31.45 -16.10
CA ASP A 847 -4.23 -31.53 -17.35
C ASP A 847 -2.71 -31.46 -17.09
N ARG A 848 -2.30 -30.87 -15.95
CA ARG A 848 -0.90 -30.72 -15.51
C ARG A 848 -0.50 -31.67 -14.38
N GLY A 849 -1.39 -32.56 -13.95
CA GLY A 849 -1.18 -33.47 -12.82
C GLY A 849 -0.95 -32.78 -11.46
N ILE A 850 -1.42 -31.54 -11.30
CA ILE A 850 -1.25 -30.70 -10.11
C ILE A 850 -2.30 -31.05 -9.06
N LYS A 851 -1.88 -31.14 -7.79
CA LYS A 851 -2.78 -31.32 -6.63
C LYS A 851 -2.83 -30.04 -5.78
N ASN A 852 -3.93 -29.88 -5.05
CA ASN A 852 -4.09 -28.78 -4.10
C ASN A 852 -2.97 -28.79 -3.05
N GLY A 853 -2.40 -27.62 -2.77
CA GLY A 853 -1.29 -27.43 -1.83
C GLY A 853 0.10 -27.80 -2.36
N GLU A 854 0.22 -28.36 -3.57
CA GLU A 854 1.54 -28.58 -4.19
C GLU A 854 2.22 -27.25 -4.49
N LEU A 855 3.53 -27.18 -4.27
CA LEU A 855 4.33 -26.02 -4.64
C LEU A 855 4.48 -25.97 -6.16
N LEU A 856 4.12 -24.83 -6.76
CA LEU A 856 4.14 -24.63 -8.21
C LEU A 856 5.16 -23.56 -8.60
N GLU A 857 5.67 -23.68 -9.82
CA GLU A 857 6.34 -22.60 -10.54
C GLU A 857 5.36 -22.00 -11.55
N ILE A 858 5.10 -20.69 -11.42
CA ILE A 858 4.36 -19.88 -12.38
C ILE A 858 5.40 -19.03 -13.10
N PHE A 859 5.52 -19.14 -14.41
CA PHE A 859 6.65 -18.55 -15.12
C PHE A 859 6.31 -18.10 -16.53
N ASN A 860 7.11 -17.16 -17.01
CA ASN A 860 7.25 -16.79 -18.41
C ASN A 860 8.70 -16.35 -18.68
N ASP A 861 8.96 -15.67 -19.80
CA ASP A 861 10.33 -15.25 -20.16
C ASP A 861 10.91 -14.18 -19.21
N ARG A 862 10.06 -13.51 -18.41
CA ARG A 862 10.48 -12.43 -17.50
C ARG A 862 10.88 -12.94 -16.12
N GLY A 863 10.34 -14.07 -15.67
CA GLY A 863 10.68 -14.62 -14.37
C GLY A 863 9.83 -15.81 -13.94
N CYS A 864 9.98 -16.16 -12.67
CA CYS A 864 9.31 -17.29 -12.04
C CYS A 864 8.88 -16.92 -10.62
N VAL A 865 7.68 -17.37 -10.23
CA VAL A 865 7.14 -17.29 -8.87
C VAL A 865 6.88 -18.70 -8.36
N ARG A 866 7.32 -19.00 -7.13
CA ARG A 866 7.07 -20.26 -6.43
C ARG A 866 6.07 -20.07 -5.30
N ILE A 867 4.91 -20.71 -5.44
CA ILE A 867 3.83 -20.58 -4.45
C ILE A 867 2.91 -21.82 -4.48
N PRO A 868 2.27 -22.20 -3.36
CA PRO A 868 1.35 -23.32 -3.33
C PRO A 868 0.14 -23.16 -4.27
N ALA A 869 -0.38 -24.27 -4.77
CA ALA A 869 -1.60 -24.34 -5.56
C ALA A 869 -2.86 -24.25 -4.67
N LEU A 870 -3.81 -23.41 -5.07
CA LEU A 870 -5.22 -23.53 -4.69
C LEU A 870 -6.01 -24.04 -5.89
N VAL A 871 -6.28 -25.36 -5.91
CA VAL A 871 -7.05 -26.00 -6.99
C VAL A 871 -8.54 -25.83 -6.69
N THR A 872 -9.26 -25.09 -7.54
CA THR A 872 -10.64 -24.67 -7.27
C THR A 872 -11.47 -24.50 -8.55
N ASP A 873 -12.79 -24.60 -8.45
CA ASP A 873 -13.76 -24.23 -9.50
C ASP A 873 -14.15 -22.73 -9.45
N ARG A 874 -13.59 -21.97 -8.49
CA ARG A 874 -13.85 -20.54 -8.28
C ARG A 874 -13.04 -19.62 -9.20
N ILE A 875 -12.57 -20.13 -10.32
CA ILE A 875 -11.79 -19.37 -11.31
C ILE A 875 -12.07 -19.92 -12.70
N MET A 876 -12.12 -19.05 -13.70
CA MET A 876 -12.32 -19.45 -15.08
C MET A 876 -11.22 -20.40 -15.59
N LYS A 877 -11.61 -21.42 -16.35
CA LYS A 877 -10.66 -22.27 -17.08
C LYS A 877 -9.78 -21.44 -18.00
N GLY A 878 -8.48 -21.73 -18.04
CA GLY A 878 -7.46 -20.99 -18.77
C GLY A 878 -6.92 -19.78 -18.03
N VAL A 879 -7.40 -19.51 -16.82
CA VAL A 879 -6.99 -18.36 -16.00
C VAL A 879 -6.40 -18.83 -14.68
N VAL A 880 -5.30 -18.21 -14.28
CA VAL A 880 -4.71 -18.33 -12.95
C VAL A 880 -4.71 -16.98 -12.26
N ALA A 881 -4.86 -16.97 -10.94
CA ALA A 881 -4.91 -15.72 -10.18
C ALA A 881 -3.96 -15.76 -8.98
N LEU A 882 -3.26 -14.65 -8.78
CA LEU A 882 -2.35 -14.47 -7.66
C LEU A 882 -2.67 -13.14 -6.95
N SER A 883 -2.65 -13.14 -5.62
CA SER A 883 -2.92 -11.93 -4.85
C SER A 883 -1.79 -10.91 -5.01
N GLU A 884 -2.15 -9.64 -5.22
CA GLU A 884 -1.19 -8.54 -5.32
C GLU A 884 -0.60 -8.16 -3.95
N GLY A 885 0.62 -7.60 -3.95
CA GLY A 885 1.26 -7.05 -2.76
C GLY A 885 2.34 -7.94 -2.12
N GLY A 886 2.71 -9.07 -2.72
CA GLY A 886 3.82 -9.91 -2.25
C GLY A 886 5.13 -9.15 -2.22
N TRP A 887 5.82 -9.16 -1.08
CA TRP A 887 7.16 -8.58 -0.97
C TRP A 887 8.13 -9.48 -1.71
N PHE A 888 8.63 -9.01 -2.85
CA PHE A 888 9.63 -9.70 -3.66
C PHE A 888 10.78 -10.23 -2.79
N LYS A 889 10.98 -11.54 -2.84
CA LYS A 889 12.01 -12.28 -2.11
C LYS A 889 12.53 -13.39 -3.04
N PRO A 890 13.58 -13.10 -3.82
CA PRO A 890 14.13 -14.08 -4.74
C PRO A 890 14.91 -15.17 -4.00
N ALA A 891 14.71 -16.41 -4.41
CA ALA A 891 15.56 -17.54 -4.09
C ALA A 891 16.94 -17.42 -4.79
N THR A 892 17.84 -18.36 -4.52
CA THR A 892 19.19 -18.38 -5.11
C THR A 892 19.19 -18.50 -6.64
N ASP A 893 18.16 -19.11 -7.22
CA ASP A 893 17.95 -19.22 -8.66
C ASP A 893 17.06 -18.11 -9.25
N GLY A 894 16.71 -17.10 -8.44
CA GLY A 894 15.96 -15.91 -8.86
C GLY A 894 14.44 -16.07 -8.85
N ALA A 895 13.89 -17.25 -8.55
CA ALA A 895 12.45 -17.40 -8.42
C ALA A 895 11.94 -16.69 -7.15
N ASP A 896 10.86 -15.92 -7.27
CA ASP A 896 10.26 -15.27 -6.10
C ASP A 896 9.50 -16.29 -5.23
N GLU A 897 9.69 -16.24 -3.92
CA GLU A 897 9.08 -17.19 -2.96
C GLU A 897 7.90 -16.61 -2.18
N ARG A 898 7.48 -15.38 -2.47
CA ARG A 898 6.44 -14.65 -1.70
C ARG A 898 5.21 -14.27 -2.50
N GLY A 899 5.14 -14.68 -3.76
CA GLY A 899 3.98 -14.44 -4.61
C GLY A 899 3.95 -13.04 -5.20
N CYS A 900 5.09 -12.43 -5.49
CA CYS A 900 5.17 -11.15 -6.18
C CYS A 900 4.83 -11.33 -7.67
N LEU A 901 3.54 -11.22 -8.02
CA LEU A 901 3.08 -11.43 -9.41
C LEU A 901 3.78 -10.54 -10.43
N ASN A 902 4.24 -9.36 -10.01
CA ASN A 902 4.86 -8.38 -10.88
C ASN A 902 6.25 -8.78 -11.40
N VAL A 903 6.79 -9.90 -10.93
CA VAL A 903 7.89 -10.61 -11.59
C VAL A 903 7.51 -11.09 -12.99
N LEU A 904 6.22 -11.36 -13.22
CA LEU A 904 5.69 -11.97 -14.45
C LEU A 904 5.02 -10.95 -15.38
N THR A 905 4.88 -9.69 -14.97
CA THR A 905 4.13 -8.69 -15.72
C THR A 905 4.96 -7.91 -16.73
N SER A 906 4.32 -7.37 -17.76
CA SER A 906 4.97 -6.59 -18.83
C SER A 906 5.11 -5.11 -18.46
N SER A 907 6.21 -4.49 -18.90
CA SER A 907 6.44 -3.04 -18.81
C SER A 907 5.80 -2.26 -19.97
N ARG A 908 5.12 -2.94 -20.92
CA ARG A 908 4.41 -2.27 -22.02
C ARG A 908 3.23 -1.47 -21.46
N PRO A 909 3.10 -0.16 -21.72
CA PRO A 909 1.96 0.63 -21.26
C PRO A 909 0.71 0.41 -22.14
N THR A 910 -0.46 0.86 -21.67
CA THR A 910 -1.65 0.95 -22.52
C THR A 910 -1.53 2.09 -23.56
N PRO A 911 -2.16 1.99 -24.74
CA PRO A 911 -1.84 2.87 -25.87
C PRO A 911 -2.20 4.35 -25.68
N LEU A 912 -3.25 4.66 -24.91
CA LEU A 912 -3.78 6.02 -24.76
C LEU A 912 -3.38 6.64 -23.42
N ALA A 913 -3.71 5.97 -22.31
CA ALA A 913 -3.47 6.48 -20.97
C ALA A 913 -2.01 6.32 -20.50
N ASN A 914 -1.23 5.53 -21.24
CA ASN A 914 0.06 5.02 -20.81
C ASN A 914 0.00 4.34 -19.42
N GLY A 915 -1.10 3.61 -19.17
CA GLY A 915 -1.40 2.94 -17.90
C GLY A 915 -0.75 1.56 -17.79
N ASN A 916 -0.89 0.94 -16.61
CA ASN A 916 -0.34 -0.37 -16.26
C ASN A 916 -1.27 -1.53 -16.69
N PRO A 917 -0.84 -2.45 -17.58
CA PRO A 917 -1.66 -3.60 -18.00
C PRO A 917 -1.39 -4.87 -17.17
N GLN A 918 -1.37 -4.74 -15.85
CA GLN A 918 -0.98 -5.83 -14.94
C GLN A 918 -1.92 -7.05 -14.93
N HIS A 919 -3.06 -6.99 -15.60
CA HIS A 919 -4.02 -8.09 -15.74
C HIS A 919 -4.04 -8.71 -17.15
N THR A 920 -3.06 -8.36 -17.99
CA THR A 920 -2.84 -8.96 -19.31
C THR A 920 -1.46 -9.60 -19.35
N ASN A 921 -1.37 -10.84 -18.87
CA ASN A 921 -0.11 -11.59 -18.86
C ASN A 921 -0.38 -13.04 -19.21
N LEU A 922 0.52 -13.62 -20.00
CA LEU A 922 0.50 -15.05 -20.30
C LEU A 922 1.61 -15.77 -19.55
N VAL A 923 1.26 -16.91 -18.95
CA VAL A 923 2.16 -17.74 -18.14
C VAL A 923 1.98 -19.22 -18.45
N GLN A 924 2.97 -20.00 -18.04
CA GLN A 924 2.85 -21.44 -17.86
C GLN A 924 2.98 -21.76 -16.36
N VAL A 925 2.36 -22.89 -15.98
CA VAL A 925 2.43 -23.42 -14.62
C VAL A 925 2.95 -24.85 -14.66
N ARG A 926 3.84 -25.20 -13.74
CA ARG A 926 4.33 -26.57 -13.52
C ARG A 926 4.59 -26.83 -12.05
N LYS A 927 4.76 -28.09 -11.67
CA LYS A 927 5.25 -28.45 -10.32
C LYS A 927 6.65 -27.87 -10.11
N ALA A 928 6.90 -27.31 -8.93
CA ALA A 928 8.25 -26.92 -8.54
C ALA A 928 9.16 -28.16 -8.51
N LYS A 929 10.43 -27.97 -8.88
CA LYS A 929 11.43 -29.04 -8.97
C LYS A 929 12.00 -29.43 -7.61
#